data_AF-A0A953NYC5-F1
#
_entry.id   AF-A0A953NYC5-F1
#
_cell.length_a   1.000
_cell.length_b   1.000
_cell.length_c   1.000
_cell.angle_alpha   90.00
_cell.angle_beta   90.00
_cell.angle_gamma   90.00
#
_symmetry.space_group_name_H-M   'P 1'
#
loop_
_entity.id
_entity.type
_entity.pdbx_description
1 polymer ?
#
loop_
_entity_poly.entity_id
_entity_poly.type
_entity_poly.pdbx_seq_one_letter_code
_entity_poly.pdbx_strand_id
1 'polypeptide(L)'
;MNSKLLQAPGKLKAPHRERTNLPTRSIKNIWLGLAAILLLTAAGLAQNNNSALIVDNSSLFRPRGIIKAMVANPAAPGGVSWNWWVSDGASGFCRVIPDPVTGVPTRDLVNCDLPGVSEPSDYQAETFGVNGGTGYVFVAGIKCIERVEFMVDPANPAWTLIKPAVPGVPTSRVFIYNSAPAQGPTSIFTNGTSAVSNRNIESAKLGPDGKLYFIFQGSGDIWRVNNPLTPAMTPQGNTVERVGTSDNGNTLLSITWVGHDLWMAQAGFLNRLQNADLCYYTTNCAAQLEFGDLQIQEGMFSDQYNSKVANGRFLYWANGNRIVRYDTFSTYLMEVFAHQGTIPGQAVPASFTLIMGMNAIQPALPAFTPNPPVDAMRQLRAITDPRTGLPDNIPETSYCMDITLEAPVVGEAGNLPRTGRCYDLPTANLVSTDECQLLPPVGPGTPNPITAQTCIITSLIGTHQPIGSQQQVAARRAVLVASGVTHPRGLVFLNSNFWVSDEQLGFCRITINPADGSGSLTNCFTFIEPNGSSFVPGQPALDPKPNANGTLNVYVPDASGPGRGLVRLVFTPDATGGTVSQTGSLQAGPRTAYAAAMPNSVGPSNDGSVYVGYSDLATVNKIMNPLTSPASPIAVGQATGVGVLSMAFRGNDLILGELGPQANAGGQLIKGGQVTQLLSASPSLIKGNAVVITKAISRLASPLPGQLTPQVFINPGAIAIGPALDREKCLPPVGVVLSPRVGDPLVTPSIYLGSMGSNPIDSGLLQVPEVDRFGANCTTQIPWVEEASLDALHAINVQLGPVTALAFTDNGPTASMAIGDDPTTLPVDNNSLQKSGFHPPTTGGIGQGHVYIVP
;
A
#
# COMPACT_ATOMS: atom_id res chain seq x y z
N MET A 1 -47.64 44.35 7.67
CA MET A 1 -47.65 45.71 7.08
C MET A 1 -47.32 46.72 8.18
N ASN A 2 -46.84 47.92 7.80
CA ASN A 2 -45.96 48.75 8.64
C ASN A 2 -46.67 49.56 9.74
N SER A 3 -46.00 49.74 10.88
CA SER A 3 -45.37 51.02 11.26
C SER A 3 -45.02 51.09 12.76
N LYS A 4 -43.89 51.72 13.10
CA LYS A 4 -43.83 53.01 13.83
C LYS A 4 -42.39 53.46 14.13
N LEU A 5 -42.13 54.75 13.88
CA LEU A 5 -40.99 55.48 14.44
C LEU A 5 -41.26 55.83 15.91
N LEU A 6 -40.21 56.13 16.67
CA LEU A 6 -40.22 57.13 17.74
C LEU A 6 -38.84 57.80 17.90
N GLN A 7 -38.82 58.95 18.57
CA GLN A 7 -37.80 60.00 18.41
C GLN A 7 -36.70 60.04 19.51
N ALA A 8 -35.73 60.93 19.28
CA ALA A 8 -34.62 61.37 20.16
C ALA A 8 -35.14 62.14 21.44
N PRO A 9 -34.34 62.85 22.29
CA PRO A 9 -32.98 63.43 22.10
C PRO A 9 -32.02 63.47 23.33
N GLY A 10 -30.83 64.07 23.16
CA GLY A 10 -29.97 64.52 24.28
C GLY A 10 -28.64 65.17 23.85
N LYS A 11 -28.44 66.47 24.14
CA LYS A 11 -27.16 67.21 23.99
C LYS A 11 -26.74 67.78 25.35
N LEU A 12 -25.43 67.89 25.64
CA LEU A 12 -24.75 69.11 26.17
C LEU A 12 -23.25 68.92 26.51
N LYS A 13 -22.41 69.86 26.03
CA LYS A 13 -21.18 70.53 26.59
C LYS A 13 -20.35 69.87 27.73
N ALA A 14 -19.02 70.07 27.87
CA ALA A 14 -17.95 70.68 27.05
C ALA A 14 -16.53 70.26 27.60
N PRO A 15 -15.44 71.07 27.62
CA PRO A 15 -14.19 70.76 26.89
C PRO A 15 -12.94 70.44 27.75
N HIS A 16 -11.94 69.72 27.20
CA HIS A 16 -10.52 69.97 27.56
C HIS A 16 -9.44 69.32 26.68
N ARG A 17 -8.44 70.16 26.36
CA ARG A 17 -6.97 69.92 26.29
C ARG A 17 -6.37 68.94 25.26
N GLU A 18 -5.41 69.50 24.51
CA GLU A 18 -4.41 68.80 23.72
C GLU A 18 -3.57 67.82 24.56
N ARG A 19 -3.23 66.67 23.97
CA ARG A 19 -1.92 66.03 24.14
C ARG A 19 -1.54 65.26 22.88
N THR A 20 -0.47 65.70 22.24
CA THR A 20 0.22 65.01 21.14
C THR A 20 0.67 63.61 21.56
N ASN A 21 0.26 62.59 20.82
CA ASN A 21 0.87 61.26 20.87
C ASN A 21 0.86 60.64 19.47
N LEU A 22 2.05 60.46 18.89
CA LEU A 22 2.25 59.76 17.62
C LEU A 22 1.90 58.27 17.77
N PRO A 23 1.10 57.67 16.86
CA PRO A 23 0.74 56.27 16.95
C PRO A 23 1.89 55.36 16.49
N THR A 24 2.71 54.90 17.43
CA THR A 24 3.79 53.90 17.24
C THR A 24 3.30 52.49 16.82
N ARG A 25 2.02 52.34 16.44
CA ARG A 25 1.42 51.07 15.99
C ARG A 25 1.74 50.68 14.54
N SER A 26 2.28 51.58 13.71
CA SER A 26 2.55 51.30 12.29
C SER A 26 3.68 50.28 12.08
N ILE A 27 4.78 50.39 12.84
CA ILE A 27 6.03 49.64 12.58
C ILE A 27 5.84 48.12 12.78
N LYS A 28 5.12 47.67 13.81
CA LYS A 28 4.89 46.22 14.03
C LYS A 28 4.12 45.55 12.89
N ASN A 29 3.15 46.24 12.29
CA ASN A 29 2.37 45.68 11.18
C ASN A 29 3.19 45.65 9.88
N ILE A 30 4.08 46.62 9.68
CA ILE A 30 5.04 46.61 8.57
C ILE A 30 6.02 45.44 8.70
N TRP A 31 6.58 45.19 9.89
CA TRP A 31 7.45 44.03 10.12
C TRP A 31 6.70 42.68 10.02
N LEU A 32 5.45 42.59 10.46
CA LEU A 32 4.65 41.38 10.25
C LEU A 32 4.37 41.13 8.76
N GLY A 33 4.05 42.18 8.00
CA GLY A 33 3.86 42.10 6.55
C GLY A 33 5.14 41.71 5.81
N LEU A 34 6.28 42.33 6.14
CA LEU A 34 7.59 41.98 5.58
C LEU A 34 8.01 40.56 5.95
N ALA A 35 7.81 40.12 7.20
CA ALA A 35 8.09 38.75 7.62
C ALA A 35 7.19 37.74 6.90
N ALA A 36 5.90 38.03 6.73
CA ALA A 36 4.98 37.18 5.98
C ALA A 36 5.34 37.11 4.49
N ILE A 37 5.73 38.24 3.88
CA ILE A 37 6.22 38.27 2.49
C ILE A 37 7.52 37.48 2.37
N LEU A 38 8.49 37.68 3.27
CA LEU A 38 9.75 36.93 3.30
C LEU A 38 9.52 35.43 3.51
N LEU A 39 8.59 35.03 4.38
CA LEU A 39 8.19 33.63 4.59
C LEU A 39 7.48 33.04 3.36
N LEU A 40 6.63 33.81 2.68
CA LEU A 40 5.98 33.39 1.43
C LEU A 40 6.98 33.26 0.28
N THR A 41 7.94 34.18 0.15
CA THR A 41 9.02 34.06 -0.85
C THR A 41 10.01 32.96 -0.49
N ALA A 42 10.30 32.73 0.79
CA ALA A 42 11.15 31.63 1.24
C ALA A 42 10.46 30.27 1.03
N ALA A 43 9.15 30.16 1.28
CA ALA A 43 8.37 28.97 0.95
C ALA A 43 8.26 28.72 -0.56
N GLY A 44 8.19 29.78 -1.37
CA GLY A 44 8.27 29.69 -2.83
C GLY A 44 9.65 29.28 -3.36
N LEU A 45 10.73 29.73 -2.72
CA LEU A 45 12.11 29.36 -3.07
C LEU A 45 12.55 28.01 -2.47
N ALA A 46 11.85 27.52 -1.44
CA ALA A 46 12.01 26.19 -0.87
C ALA A 46 11.07 25.14 -1.52
N GLN A 47 10.39 25.47 -2.63
CA GLN A 47 9.78 24.44 -3.47
C GLN A 47 10.88 23.58 -4.09
N ASN A 48 10.95 22.33 -3.62
CA ASN A 48 11.94 21.31 -3.97
C ASN A 48 12.45 21.37 -5.42
N ASN A 49 13.78 21.41 -5.57
CA ASN A 49 14.53 21.23 -6.83
C ASN A 49 14.37 19.83 -7.47
N ASN A 50 13.37 19.05 -7.05
CA ASN A 50 12.99 17.74 -7.60
C ASN A 50 11.70 17.86 -8.45
N SER A 51 11.39 19.08 -8.89
CA SER A 51 10.20 19.38 -9.69
C SER A 51 10.42 18.94 -11.13
N ALA A 52 9.68 17.94 -11.59
CA ALA A 52 9.81 17.45 -12.97
C ALA A 52 9.40 18.52 -13.99
N LEU A 53 10.15 18.64 -15.10
CA LEU A 53 9.87 19.55 -16.20
C LEU A 53 9.05 18.84 -17.28
N ILE A 54 7.98 19.45 -17.80
CA ILE A 54 7.28 18.88 -18.97
C ILE A 54 8.16 18.94 -20.21
N VAL A 55 8.33 17.78 -20.84
CA VAL A 55 9.05 17.58 -22.10
C VAL A 55 8.11 17.44 -23.29
N ASP A 56 6.87 16.96 -23.11
CA ASP A 56 5.86 16.93 -24.16
C ASP A 56 4.45 17.09 -23.57
N ASN A 57 3.66 17.99 -24.16
CA ASN A 57 2.26 18.26 -23.79
C ASN A 57 1.27 17.98 -24.94
N SER A 58 1.72 17.37 -26.03
CA SER A 58 0.97 17.23 -27.29
C SER A 58 -0.10 16.14 -27.30
N SER A 59 -0.74 15.87 -26.17
CA SER A 59 -1.85 14.92 -26.07
C SER A 59 -1.47 13.52 -26.58
N LEU A 60 -0.61 12.84 -25.81
CA LEU A 60 -0.22 11.45 -26.05
C LEU A 60 -1.43 10.52 -25.83
N PHE A 61 -1.42 9.35 -26.47
CA PHE A 61 -2.52 8.39 -26.46
C PHE A 61 -2.21 7.14 -25.62
N ARG A 62 -0.98 6.63 -25.69
CA ARG A 62 -0.39 5.64 -24.76
C ARG A 62 1.12 5.82 -24.82
N PRO A 63 1.72 6.71 -24.03
CA PRO A 63 3.14 6.99 -24.15
C PRO A 63 3.95 5.92 -23.42
N ARG A 64 4.82 5.20 -24.14
CA ARG A 64 5.56 4.04 -23.63
C ARG A 64 6.98 4.34 -23.20
N GLY A 65 7.41 5.58 -23.33
CA GLY A 65 8.70 6.06 -22.85
C GLY A 65 9.22 7.21 -23.69
N ILE A 66 10.33 7.80 -23.24
CA ILE A 66 10.98 8.94 -23.87
C ILE A 66 12.50 8.77 -23.75
N ILE A 67 13.25 9.32 -24.70
CA ILE A 67 14.72 9.35 -24.68
C ILE A 67 15.23 10.73 -25.12
N LYS A 68 16.52 11.02 -24.90
CA LYS A 68 17.18 12.28 -25.29
C LYS A 68 18.27 11.97 -26.32
N ALA A 69 17.87 11.87 -27.58
CA ALA A 69 18.78 11.52 -28.67
C ALA A 69 19.88 12.58 -28.84
N MET A 70 21.13 12.21 -28.56
CA MET A 70 22.32 13.08 -28.68
C MET A 70 23.17 12.72 -29.91
N VAL A 71 23.67 13.73 -30.63
CA VAL A 71 24.50 13.55 -31.83
C VAL A 71 25.60 14.61 -31.88
N ALA A 72 26.84 14.22 -32.18
CA ALA A 72 27.94 15.18 -32.38
C ALA A 72 27.65 16.14 -33.55
N ASN A 73 27.81 17.45 -33.34
CA ASN A 73 27.45 18.48 -34.31
C ASN A 73 28.63 18.87 -35.22
N PRO A 74 28.64 18.50 -36.52
CA PRO A 74 29.74 18.86 -37.42
C PRO A 74 29.78 20.37 -37.73
N ALA A 75 28.69 21.11 -37.55
CA ALA A 75 28.63 22.56 -37.76
C ALA A 75 29.16 23.37 -36.56
N ALA A 76 29.34 22.74 -35.40
CA ALA A 76 29.84 23.37 -34.18
C ALA A 76 30.94 22.47 -33.55
N PRO A 77 32.23 22.72 -33.81
CA PRO A 77 33.31 21.92 -33.23
C PRO A 77 33.24 21.89 -31.69
N GLY A 78 33.09 20.71 -31.10
CA GLY A 78 32.84 20.55 -29.65
C GLY A 78 31.36 20.45 -29.26
N GLY A 79 30.44 20.82 -30.15
CA GLY A 79 29.01 20.86 -29.90
C GLY A 79 28.30 19.51 -30.10
N VAL A 80 27.17 19.37 -29.41
CA VAL A 80 26.24 18.24 -29.50
C VAL A 80 24.86 18.79 -29.85
N SER A 81 24.21 18.21 -30.86
CA SER A 81 22.80 18.45 -31.19
C SER A 81 21.96 17.42 -30.48
N TRP A 82 20.79 17.81 -29.95
CA TRP A 82 19.93 16.88 -29.23
C TRP A 82 18.44 17.21 -29.41
N ASN A 83 17.61 16.18 -29.40
CA ASN A 83 16.16 16.31 -29.22
C ASN A 83 15.65 15.21 -28.29
N TRP A 84 14.50 15.48 -27.70
CA TRP A 84 13.69 14.46 -27.07
C TRP A 84 12.93 13.66 -28.14
N TRP A 85 12.81 12.35 -27.93
CA TRP A 85 12.02 11.45 -28.77
C TRP A 85 11.11 10.59 -27.91
N VAL A 86 9.81 10.63 -28.19
CA VAL A 86 8.75 9.97 -27.41
C VAL A 86 8.16 8.79 -28.17
N SER A 87 7.96 7.66 -27.50
CA SER A 87 7.22 6.52 -28.01
C SER A 87 5.74 6.65 -27.62
N ASP A 88 4.83 6.68 -28.60
CA ASP A 88 3.38 6.70 -28.40
C ASP A 88 2.70 5.59 -29.22
N GLY A 89 1.92 4.74 -28.55
CA GLY A 89 1.32 3.56 -29.18
C GLY A 89 0.38 3.84 -30.36
N ALA A 90 -0.11 5.08 -30.53
CA ALA A 90 -0.87 5.47 -31.71
C ALA A 90 -0.06 6.25 -32.77
N SER A 91 0.83 7.14 -32.33
CA SER A 91 1.48 8.11 -33.23
C SER A 91 2.88 7.68 -33.68
N GLY A 92 3.48 6.69 -33.02
CA GLY A 92 4.81 6.19 -33.31
C GLY A 92 5.89 6.74 -32.36
N PHE A 93 7.14 6.50 -32.73
CA PHE A 93 8.32 7.05 -32.10
C PHE A 93 8.67 8.39 -32.77
N CYS A 94 8.39 9.49 -32.07
CA CYS A 94 8.35 10.83 -32.64
C CYS A 94 9.37 11.78 -32.01
N ARG A 95 10.00 12.60 -32.84
CA ARG A 95 10.76 13.77 -32.36
C ARG A 95 9.84 14.75 -31.64
N VAL A 96 10.32 15.37 -30.57
CA VAL A 96 9.66 16.49 -29.90
C VAL A 96 10.43 17.78 -30.20
N ILE A 97 9.70 18.81 -30.64
CA ILE A 97 10.21 20.14 -30.98
C ILE A 97 9.42 21.21 -30.20
N PRO A 98 9.98 22.40 -29.95
CA PRO A 98 9.18 23.52 -29.45
C PRO A 98 8.16 23.96 -30.51
N ASP A 99 6.89 24.09 -30.12
CA ASP A 99 5.86 24.66 -30.98
C ASP A 99 6.21 26.11 -31.35
N PRO A 100 6.17 26.50 -32.64
CA PRO A 100 6.67 27.80 -33.09
C PRO A 100 5.81 29.00 -32.66
N VAL A 101 4.58 28.76 -32.16
CA VAL A 101 3.65 29.83 -31.74
C VAL A 101 3.66 30.00 -30.22
N THR A 102 3.72 28.90 -29.47
CA THR A 102 3.55 28.86 -28.01
C THR A 102 4.85 28.58 -27.27
N GLY A 103 5.89 28.07 -27.93
CA GLY A 103 7.13 27.59 -27.32
C GLY A 103 6.97 26.31 -26.49
N VAL A 104 5.74 25.79 -26.36
CA VAL A 104 5.44 24.55 -25.63
C VAL A 104 5.95 23.36 -26.45
N PRO A 105 6.65 22.38 -25.85
CA PRO A 105 7.06 21.19 -26.58
C PRO A 105 5.89 20.39 -27.16
N THR A 106 5.99 20.05 -28.45
CA THR A 106 5.01 19.27 -29.20
C THR A 106 5.67 18.24 -30.12
N ARG A 107 4.95 17.16 -30.45
CA ARG A 107 5.42 16.15 -31.41
C ARG A 107 5.53 16.71 -32.83
N ASP A 108 6.68 16.47 -33.43
CA ASP A 108 6.93 16.66 -34.85
C ASP A 108 6.36 15.47 -35.62
N LEU A 109 5.08 15.57 -36.00
CA LEU A 109 4.37 14.51 -36.74
C LEU A 109 4.97 14.19 -38.12
N VAL A 110 5.83 15.07 -38.66
CA VAL A 110 6.56 14.82 -39.92
C VAL A 110 7.75 13.88 -39.68
N ASN A 111 8.29 13.87 -38.46
CA ASN A 111 9.43 13.06 -38.03
C ASN A 111 9.01 12.03 -36.96
N CYS A 112 7.81 11.47 -37.09
CA CYS A 112 7.38 10.25 -36.42
C CYS A 112 7.78 9.02 -37.25
N ASP A 113 8.14 7.95 -36.55
CA ASP A 113 8.50 6.67 -37.14
C ASP A 113 7.70 5.52 -36.49
N LEU A 114 7.48 4.43 -37.21
CA LEU A 114 6.88 3.16 -36.72
C LEU A 114 5.54 3.28 -35.94
N PRO A 115 4.37 3.00 -36.53
CA PRO A 115 3.12 2.92 -35.76
C PRO A 115 3.13 1.74 -34.77
N GLY A 116 2.61 1.95 -33.55
CA GLY A 116 2.49 0.91 -32.53
C GLY A 116 3.82 0.50 -31.88
N VAL A 117 4.63 1.50 -31.53
CA VAL A 117 5.85 1.32 -30.73
C VAL A 117 5.56 1.13 -29.25
N SER A 118 6.47 0.41 -28.61
CA SER A 118 6.45 0.11 -27.18
C SER A 118 7.64 0.79 -26.49
N GLU A 119 8.12 0.28 -25.36
CA GLU A 119 9.18 0.94 -24.58
C GLU A 119 10.47 1.12 -25.42
N PRO A 120 10.91 2.36 -25.71
CA PRO A 120 12.17 2.61 -26.40
C PRO A 120 13.31 2.54 -25.40
N SER A 121 14.46 2.00 -25.79
CA SER A 121 15.59 1.83 -24.88
C SER A 121 16.84 2.51 -25.41
N ASP A 122 17.27 3.52 -24.66
CA ASP A 122 18.47 4.31 -24.92
C ASP A 122 19.71 3.52 -24.52
N TYR A 123 20.61 3.31 -25.49
CA TYR A 123 21.93 2.71 -25.31
C TYR A 123 23.00 3.57 -25.97
N GLN A 124 22.75 4.88 -26.10
CA GLN A 124 23.66 5.75 -26.81
C GLN A 124 25.02 5.87 -26.11
N ALA A 125 25.09 5.77 -24.77
CA ALA A 125 26.33 5.94 -24.04
C ALA A 125 27.25 4.70 -24.11
N GLU A 126 26.73 3.47 -24.00
CA GLU A 126 27.55 2.25 -24.06
C GLU A 126 27.93 1.86 -25.48
N THR A 127 27.14 2.28 -26.47
CA THR A 127 27.43 2.03 -27.89
C THR A 127 28.16 3.20 -28.57
N PHE A 128 28.40 4.31 -27.86
CA PHE A 128 29.15 5.44 -28.38
C PHE A 128 30.57 5.03 -28.78
N GLY A 129 30.94 5.26 -30.04
CA GLY A 129 32.27 4.89 -30.54
C GLY A 129 32.45 3.44 -30.99
N VAL A 130 31.47 2.54 -30.84
CA VAL A 130 31.49 1.24 -31.54
C VAL A 130 31.42 1.52 -33.05
N ASN A 131 32.55 1.39 -33.74
CA ASN A 131 32.78 1.85 -35.13
C ASN A 131 32.62 3.37 -35.35
N GLY A 132 32.76 4.20 -34.32
CA GLY A 132 32.69 5.67 -34.44
C GLY A 132 31.29 6.24 -34.67
N GLY A 133 30.23 5.47 -34.39
CA GLY A 133 28.84 5.91 -34.50
C GLY A 133 28.34 6.77 -33.33
N THR A 134 27.15 7.33 -33.51
CA THR A 134 26.45 8.25 -32.58
C THR A 134 25.67 7.55 -31.47
N GLY A 135 26.01 6.29 -31.20
CA GLY A 135 25.23 5.40 -30.35
C GLY A 135 23.95 4.88 -31.03
N TYR A 136 23.31 3.90 -30.40
CA TYR A 136 22.11 3.24 -30.89
C TYR A 136 20.96 3.31 -29.88
N VAL A 137 19.75 3.32 -30.40
CA VAL A 137 18.51 3.16 -29.63
C VAL A 137 17.77 1.95 -30.18
N PHE A 138 17.28 1.08 -29.30
CA PHE A 138 16.41 -0.02 -29.71
C PHE A 138 14.96 0.40 -29.50
N VAL A 139 14.17 0.33 -30.57
CA VAL A 139 12.75 0.65 -30.56
C VAL A 139 11.97 -0.64 -30.81
N ALA A 140 11.23 -1.10 -29.80
CA ALA A 140 10.30 -2.20 -29.94
C ALA A 140 9.03 -1.73 -30.68
N GLY A 141 8.57 -2.50 -31.66
CA GLY A 141 7.31 -2.28 -32.38
C GLY A 141 6.42 -3.53 -32.41
N ILE A 142 5.29 -3.41 -33.10
CA ILE A 142 4.26 -4.46 -33.22
C ILE A 142 4.84 -5.83 -33.63
N LYS A 143 5.82 -5.88 -34.55
CA LYS A 143 6.35 -7.14 -35.11
C LYS A 143 7.87 -7.22 -35.22
N CYS A 144 8.57 -6.15 -34.84
CA CYS A 144 10.01 -6.00 -35.00
C CYS A 144 10.62 -5.28 -33.80
N ILE A 145 11.93 -5.43 -33.63
CA ILE A 145 12.73 -4.47 -32.86
C ILE A 145 13.69 -3.85 -33.85
N GLU A 146 13.73 -2.53 -33.92
CA GLU A 146 14.64 -1.79 -34.79
C GLU A 146 15.75 -1.15 -33.97
N ARG A 147 16.99 -1.28 -34.45
CA ARG A 147 18.12 -0.47 -33.99
C ARG A 147 18.19 0.78 -34.84
N VAL A 148 18.07 1.92 -34.19
CA VAL A 148 17.97 3.24 -34.81
C VAL A 148 19.25 4.02 -34.53
N GLU A 149 19.84 4.60 -35.57
CA GLU A 149 20.97 5.54 -35.51
C GLU A 149 20.48 6.98 -35.79
N PHE A 150 20.96 7.94 -35.01
CA PHE A 150 20.63 9.36 -35.19
C PHE A 150 21.74 10.12 -35.92
N MET A 151 21.33 11.11 -36.70
CA MET A 151 22.21 12.12 -37.31
C MET A 151 21.73 13.52 -36.96
N VAL A 152 22.56 14.53 -37.22
CA VAL A 152 22.16 15.93 -37.16
C VAL A 152 21.20 16.23 -38.31
N ASP A 153 20.14 16.98 -38.04
CA ASP A 153 19.21 17.46 -39.06
C ASP A 153 19.95 18.41 -40.03
N PRO A 154 20.08 18.08 -41.33
CA PRO A 154 20.86 18.89 -42.27
C PRO A 154 20.18 20.22 -42.61
N ALA A 155 18.87 20.36 -42.35
CA ALA A 155 18.14 21.60 -42.51
C ALA A 155 18.21 22.49 -41.26
N ASN A 156 18.35 21.89 -40.06
CA ASN A 156 18.52 22.62 -38.81
C ASN A 156 19.57 21.95 -37.91
N PRO A 157 20.86 22.36 -37.96
CA PRO A 157 21.92 21.70 -37.20
C PRO A 157 21.77 21.69 -35.68
N ALA A 158 20.81 22.42 -35.10
CA ALA A 158 20.48 22.31 -33.67
C ALA A 158 19.70 21.03 -33.32
N TRP A 159 19.12 20.35 -34.32
CA TRP A 159 18.22 19.22 -34.16
C TRP A 159 18.85 17.89 -34.59
N THR A 160 18.21 16.79 -34.18
CA THR A 160 18.53 15.42 -34.57
C THR A 160 17.42 14.83 -35.45
N LEU A 161 17.78 13.87 -36.29
CA LEU A 161 16.88 13.06 -37.10
C LEU A 161 17.29 11.59 -36.98
N ILE A 162 16.33 10.69 -37.13
CA ILE A 162 16.64 9.31 -37.51
C ILE A 162 17.34 9.37 -38.86
N LYS A 163 18.58 8.85 -38.91
CA LYS A 163 19.39 8.85 -40.13
C LYS A 163 18.62 8.08 -41.21
N PRO A 164 18.47 8.60 -42.44
CA PRO A 164 17.70 7.92 -43.49
C PRO A 164 18.50 6.75 -44.08
N ALA A 165 17.79 5.74 -44.58
CA ALA A 165 18.41 4.65 -45.31
C ALA A 165 19.02 5.14 -46.63
N VAL A 166 20.34 5.10 -46.74
CA VAL A 166 21.07 5.45 -47.97
C VAL A 166 21.25 4.19 -48.83
N PRO A 167 20.84 4.18 -50.12
CA PRO A 167 21.04 3.03 -51.00
C PRO A 167 22.51 2.59 -51.06
N GLY A 168 22.77 1.31 -50.76
CA GLY A 168 24.12 0.73 -50.80
C GLY A 168 24.96 0.90 -49.53
N VAL A 169 24.48 1.63 -48.52
CA VAL A 169 25.07 1.68 -47.16
C VAL A 169 24.24 0.78 -46.24
N PRO A 170 24.84 -0.02 -45.33
CA PRO A 170 24.07 -0.73 -44.31
C PRO A 170 23.17 0.25 -43.57
N THR A 171 21.87 -0.07 -43.50
CA THR A 171 20.84 0.90 -43.16
C THR A 171 20.96 1.37 -41.71
N SER A 172 20.82 2.67 -41.51
CA SER A 172 20.70 3.34 -40.21
C SER A 172 19.55 2.83 -39.32
N ARG A 173 18.57 2.16 -39.95
CA ARG A 173 17.58 1.31 -39.30
C ARG A 173 17.94 -0.13 -39.61
N VAL A 174 18.26 -0.90 -38.58
CA VAL A 174 18.50 -2.35 -38.72
C VAL A 174 17.43 -3.07 -37.90
N PHE A 175 16.55 -3.82 -38.57
CA PHE A 175 15.73 -4.80 -37.87
C PHE A 175 16.65 -5.75 -37.11
N ILE A 176 16.49 -5.87 -35.80
CA ILE A 176 17.27 -6.78 -34.94
C ILE A 176 16.48 -8.04 -34.67
N TYR A 177 15.17 -7.87 -34.47
CA TYR A 177 14.18 -8.92 -34.46
C TYR A 177 13.11 -8.63 -35.51
N ASN A 178 12.60 -9.65 -36.20
CA ASN A 178 11.48 -9.54 -37.11
C ASN A 178 10.64 -10.83 -37.15
N SER A 179 9.36 -10.74 -36.83
CA SER A 179 8.37 -11.84 -36.95
C SER A 179 7.55 -11.79 -38.24
N ALA A 180 7.66 -10.72 -39.03
CA ALA A 180 6.87 -10.48 -40.24
C ALA A 180 7.71 -10.64 -41.52
N PRO A 181 7.47 -11.70 -42.35
CA PRO A 181 8.18 -11.88 -43.62
C PRO A 181 8.06 -10.71 -44.60
N ALA A 182 6.99 -9.91 -44.49
CA ALA A 182 6.75 -8.75 -45.33
C ALA A 182 7.70 -7.56 -45.03
N GLN A 183 8.37 -7.54 -43.88
CA GLN A 183 9.29 -6.46 -43.46
C GLN A 183 10.77 -6.80 -43.70
N GLY A 184 11.08 -8.03 -44.13
CA GLY A 184 12.46 -8.50 -44.36
C GLY A 184 12.65 -9.96 -43.95
N PRO A 185 13.91 -10.45 -43.89
CA PRO A 185 14.18 -11.77 -43.35
C PRO A 185 13.65 -11.89 -41.92
N THR A 186 13.00 -13.01 -41.62
CA THR A 186 12.51 -13.34 -40.28
C THR A 186 13.65 -13.84 -39.41
N SER A 187 13.62 -13.54 -38.11
CA SER A 187 14.56 -14.10 -37.14
C SER A 187 14.46 -15.62 -37.05
N ILE A 188 15.59 -16.31 -36.85
CA ILE A 188 15.64 -17.77 -36.68
C ILE A 188 15.59 -18.13 -35.20
N PHE A 189 14.62 -18.96 -34.81
CA PHE A 189 14.52 -19.49 -33.45
C PHE A 189 15.38 -20.75 -33.29
N THR A 190 16.39 -20.71 -32.42
CA THR A 190 17.37 -21.81 -32.28
C THR A 190 16.86 -22.98 -31.44
N ASN A 191 15.86 -22.76 -30.58
CA ASN A 191 15.47 -23.72 -29.55
C ASN A 191 14.22 -24.54 -29.93
N GLY A 192 13.98 -24.73 -31.24
CA GLY A 192 12.84 -25.49 -31.80
C GLY A 192 11.45 -24.90 -31.55
N THR A 193 11.36 -23.80 -30.81
CA THR A 193 10.13 -23.10 -30.43
C THR A 193 10.06 -21.77 -31.17
N SER A 194 9.10 -21.63 -32.09
CA SER A 194 8.78 -20.33 -32.66
C SER A 194 8.20 -19.42 -31.59
N ALA A 195 8.60 -18.15 -31.55
CA ALA A 195 7.82 -17.16 -30.81
C ALA A 195 6.39 -17.10 -31.40
N VAL A 196 5.43 -16.68 -30.57
CA VAL A 196 4.03 -16.55 -30.97
C VAL A 196 3.91 -15.42 -31.99
N SER A 197 3.77 -15.78 -33.27
CA SER A 197 4.02 -14.93 -34.45
C SER A 197 3.08 -13.71 -34.65
N ASN A 198 2.19 -13.43 -33.70
CA ASN A 198 1.20 -12.37 -33.74
C ASN A 198 1.11 -11.56 -32.43
N ARG A 199 2.17 -11.53 -31.62
CA ARG A 199 2.22 -10.73 -30.38
C ARG A 199 3.11 -9.50 -30.54
N ASN A 200 2.67 -8.39 -29.95
CA ASN A 200 3.44 -7.15 -29.86
C ASN A 200 4.63 -7.33 -28.92
N ILE A 201 5.75 -6.67 -29.20
CA ILE A 201 6.90 -6.64 -28.30
C ILE A 201 6.67 -5.48 -27.34
N GLU A 202 6.74 -5.73 -26.03
CA GLU A 202 6.34 -4.73 -25.03
C GLU A 202 7.55 -3.92 -24.51
N SER A 203 8.69 -4.60 -24.31
CA SER A 203 9.93 -3.97 -23.87
C SER A 203 11.15 -4.75 -24.38
N ALA A 204 12.27 -4.07 -24.59
CA ALA A 204 13.52 -4.65 -25.04
C ALA A 204 14.73 -3.92 -24.39
N LYS A 205 15.67 -4.65 -23.79
CA LYS A 205 16.85 -4.11 -23.09
C LYS A 205 18.10 -4.93 -23.43
N LEU A 206 19.22 -4.26 -23.70
CA LEU A 206 20.53 -4.88 -23.82
C LEU A 206 20.98 -5.36 -22.43
N GLY A 207 21.45 -6.60 -22.34
CA GLY A 207 22.00 -7.18 -21.12
C GLY A 207 23.51 -6.95 -20.97
N PRO A 208 24.08 -7.28 -19.80
CA PRO A 208 25.52 -7.16 -19.53
C PRO A 208 26.39 -8.05 -20.44
N ASP A 209 25.79 -9.08 -21.06
CA ASP A 209 26.40 -9.96 -22.05
C ASP A 209 26.42 -9.39 -23.48
N GLY A 210 25.90 -8.17 -23.68
CA GLY A 210 25.78 -7.53 -24.99
C GLY A 210 24.69 -8.12 -25.89
N LYS A 211 23.79 -8.96 -25.36
CA LYS A 211 22.64 -9.52 -26.08
C LYS A 211 21.38 -8.70 -25.79
N LEU A 212 20.42 -8.69 -26.72
CA LEU A 212 19.19 -7.89 -26.59
C LEU A 212 18.05 -8.77 -26.11
N TYR A 213 17.61 -8.55 -24.88
CA TYR A 213 16.50 -9.27 -24.25
C TYR A 213 15.20 -8.53 -24.52
N PHE A 214 14.10 -9.27 -24.69
CA PHE A 214 12.79 -8.70 -24.98
C PHE A 214 11.65 -9.62 -24.58
N ILE A 215 10.47 -9.02 -24.41
CA ILE A 215 9.23 -9.64 -23.94
C ILE A 215 8.06 -9.34 -24.87
N PHE A 216 7.03 -10.19 -24.85
CA PHE A 216 5.83 -10.02 -25.67
C PHE A 216 4.58 -9.73 -24.84
N GLN A 217 3.75 -8.81 -25.32
CA GLN A 217 2.41 -8.58 -24.80
C GLN A 217 1.59 -9.88 -24.82
N GLY A 218 0.95 -10.22 -23.71
CA GLY A 218 0.22 -11.48 -23.53
C GLY A 218 1.08 -12.67 -23.10
N SER A 219 2.40 -12.51 -22.89
CA SER A 219 3.34 -13.62 -22.65
C SER A 219 4.27 -13.39 -21.44
N GLY A 220 4.53 -14.45 -20.69
CA GLY A 220 5.63 -14.49 -19.72
C GLY A 220 7.01 -14.82 -20.32
N ASP A 221 7.06 -15.24 -21.58
CA ASP A 221 8.30 -15.71 -22.22
C ASP A 221 9.30 -14.58 -22.42
N ILE A 222 10.53 -14.80 -21.94
CA ILE A 222 11.67 -13.90 -22.12
C ILE A 222 12.51 -14.46 -23.27
N TRP A 223 12.84 -13.62 -24.24
CA TRP A 223 13.64 -13.97 -25.42
C TRP A 223 14.88 -13.10 -25.49
N ARG A 224 15.96 -13.60 -26.12
CA ARG A 224 17.12 -12.76 -26.46
C ARG A 224 17.56 -12.94 -27.91
N VAL A 225 18.05 -11.85 -28.49
CA VAL A 225 18.77 -11.82 -29.76
C VAL A 225 20.26 -11.91 -29.47
N ASN A 226 20.93 -12.93 -30.01
CA ASN A 226 22.33 -13.22 -29.67
C ASN A 226 23.36 -12.22 -30.22
N ASN A 227 23.01 -11.46 -31.27
CA ASN A 227 23.94 -10.58 -31.99
C ASN A 227 23.29 -9.22 -32.35
N PRO A 228 22.85 -8.40 -31.38
CA PRO A 228 22.06 -7.20 -31.66
C PRO A 228 22.87 -6.02 -32.19
N LEU A 229 24.20 -6.07 -32.09
CA LEU A 229 25.13 -5.04 -32.55
C LEU A 229 25.76 -5.34 -33.93
N THR A 230 25.31 -6.37 -34.65
CA THR A 230 25.78 -6.65 -36.01
C THR A 230 25.44 -5.50 -36.98
N PRO A 231 26.33 -5.10 -37.91
CA PRO A 231 26.08 -3.98 -38.81
C PRO A 231 24.85 -4.14 -39.71
N ALA A 232 24.41 -5.38 -39.94
CA ALA A 232 23.18 -5.72 -40.67
C ALA A 232 22.60 -7.03 -40.12
N MET A 233 21.29 -7.25 -40.28
CA MET A 233 20.73 -8.60 -40.31
C MET A 233 21.51 -9.41 -41.35
N THR A 234 21.94 -10.62 -40.99
CA THR A 234 22.41 -11.56 -42.00
C THR A 234 21.21 -11.92 -42.92
N PRO A 235 21.44 -12.42 -44.14
CA PRO A 235 20.36 -12.99 -44.96
C PRO A 235 19.60 -14.14 -44.29
N GLN A 236 20.20 -14.76 -43.26
CA GLN A 236 19.61 -15.80 -42.42
C GLN A 236 18.90 -15.23 -41.18
N GLY A 237 18.78 -13.90 -41.07
CA GLY A 237 18.27 -13.23 -39.88
C GLY A 237 19.27 -13.24 -38.70
N ASN A 238 18.84 -12.70 -37.57
CA ASN A 238 19.52 -12.91 -36.29
C ASN A 238 18.96 -14.16 -35.60
N THR A 239 19.83 -14.91 -34.92
CA THR A 239 19.44 -16.03 -34.06
C THR A 239 18.81 -15.53 -32.77
N VAL A 240 17.65 -16.07 -32.45
CA VAL A 240 16.83 -15.73 -31.30
C VAL A 240 16.60 -16.99 -30.48
N GLU A 241 16.74 -16.87 -29.17
CA GLU A 241 16.48 -17.96 -28.24
C GLU A 241 15.56 -17.51 -27.10
N ARG A 242 14.70 -18.42 -26.64
CA ARG A 242 13.99 -18.24 -25.38
C ARG A 242 15.00 -18.44 -24.26
N VAL A 243 15.07 -17.52 -23.30
CA VAL A 243 15.98 -17.64 -22.15
C VAL A 243 15.25 -18.05 -20.88
N GLY A 244 13.97 -17.71 -20.76
CA GLY A 244 13.20 -18.02 -19.56
C GLY A 244 11.72 -17.66 -19.65
N THR A 245 11.12 -17.47 -18.49
CA THR A 245 9.72 -17.10 -18.29
C THR A 245 9.52 -16.29 -17.01
N SER A 246 8.43 -15.52 -16.92
CA SER A 246 7.87 -15.06 -15.63
C SER A 246 7.56 -16.24 -14.70
N ASP A 247 7.43 -15.95 -13.40
CA ASP A 247 7.16 -16.91 -12.32
C ASP A 247 5.99 -17.87 -12.59
N ASN A 248 4.97 -17.37 -13.28
CA ASN A 248 3.70 -18.05 -13.55
C ASN A 248 3.34 -18.11 -15.05
N GLY A 249 4.23 -17.66 -15.94
CA GLY A 249 4.02 -17.59 -17.40
C GLY A 249 3.10 -16.47 -17.89
N ASN A 250 2.58 -15.61 -17.01
CA ASN A 250 1.71 -14.48 -17.37
C ASN A 250 2.47 -13.28 -17.98
N THR A 251 1.71 -12.37 -18.59
CA THR A 251 2.19 -11.21 -19.35
C THR A 251 3.16 -10.31 -18.59
N LEU A 252 4.37 -10.17 -19.13
CA LEU A 252 5.32 -9.13 -18.73
C LEU A 252 4.99 -7.79 -19.43
N LEU A 253 5.25 -6.69 -18.73
CA LEU A 253 4.95 -5.31 -19.15
C LEU A 253 6.20 -4.46 -19.41
N SER A 254 7.27 -4.69 -18.64
CA SER A 254 8.56 -4.02 -18.83
C SER A 254 9.67 -4.88 -18.24
N ILE A 255 10.91 -4.68 -18.70
CA ILE A 255 12.10 -5.35 -18.16
C ILE A 255 13.22 -4.34 -17.96
N THR A 256 14.11 -4.59 -17.01
CA THR A 256 15.35 -3.82 -16.81
C THR A 256 16.40 -4.64 -16.08
N TRP A 257 17.67 -4.29 -16.25
CA TRP A 257 18.79 -5.02 -15.63
C TRP A 257 19.25 -4.34 -14.35
N VAL A 258 19.61 -5.13 -13.34
CA VAL A 258 20.47 -4.68 -12.25
C VAL A 258 21.61 -5.68 -12.14
N GLY A 259 22.72 -5.35 -12.79
CA GLY A 259 23.86 -6.23 -12.96
C GLY A 259 23.53 -7.41 -13.86
N HIS A 260 23.60 -8.61 -13.29
CA HIS A 260 23.28 -9.87 -13.95
C HIS A 260 21.84 -10.34 -13.66
N ASP A 261 21.09 -9.63 -12.81
CA ASP A 261 19.69 -9.95 -12.53
C ASP A 261 18.78 -9.15 -13.47
N LEU A 262 17.87 -9.86 -14.16
CA LEU A 262 16.85 -9.26 -15.02
C LEU A 262 15.56 -9.08 -14.21
N TRP A 263 15.23 -7.83 -13.90
CA TRP A 263 14.00 -7.43 -13.23
C TRP A 263 12.90 -7.17 -14.24
N MET A 264 11.66 -7.51 -13.89
CA MET A 264 10.54 -7.53 -14.83
C MET A 264 9.23 -7.14 -14.15
N ALA A 265 8.57 -6.12 -14.69
CA ALA A 265 7.21 -5.75 -14.31
C ALA A 265 6.22 -6.71 -14.97
N GLN A 266 5.25 -7.15 -14.19
CA GLN A 266 4.05 -7.88 -14.61
C GLN A 266 2.84 -7.14 -14.02
N ALA A 267 1.66 -7.26 -14.63
CA ALA A 267 0.46 -6.59 -14.14
C ALA A 267 0.11 -7.04 -12.70
N GLY A 268 0.44 -6.21 -11.70
CA GLY A 268 0.29 -6.53 -10.27
C GLY A 268 1.56 -7.02 -9.55
N PHE A 269 2.64 -7.33 -10.27
CA PHE A 269 3.71 -8.19 -9.78
C PHE A 269 5.09 -7.72 -10.23
N LEU A 270 6.13 -7.92 -9.43
CA LEU A 270 7.51 -7.66 -9.82
C LEU A 270 8.34 -8.95 -9.68
N ASN A 271 8.92 -9.35 -10.80
CA ASN A 271 9.65 -10.59 -10.99
C ASN A 271 11.14 -10.32 -11.17
N ARG A 272 11.99 -11.26 -10.76
CA ARG A 272 13.44 -11.24 -11.00
C ARG A 272 13.90 -12.59 -11.52
N LEU A 273 14.55 -12.59 -12.68
CA LEU A 273 15.33 -13.72 -13.14
C LEU A 273 16.80 -13.51 -12.74
N GLN A 274 17.27 -14.28 -11.76
CA GLN A 274 18.61 -14.15 -11.20
C GLN A 274 19.67 -14.68 -12.18
N ASN A 275 20.79 -13.96 -12.37
CA ASN A 275 21.85 -14.29 -13.34
C ASN A 275 21.31 -14.63 -14.76
N ALA A 276 20.40 -13.78 -15.26
CA ALA A 276 19.64 -14.01 -16.49
C ALA A 276 20.49 -14.06 -17.77
N ASP A 277 21.71 -13.53 -17.75
CA ASP A 277 22.69 -13.65 -18.82
C ASP A 277 23.23 -15.08 -18.96
N LEU A 278 23.40 -15.78 -17.83
CA LEU A 278 23.78 -17.19 -17.76
C LEU A 278 22.62 -18.15 -18.10
N CYS A 279 21.38 -17.65 -18.24
CA CYS A 279 20.23 -18.49 -18.59
C CYS A 279 20.24 -18.96 -20.05
N TYR A 280 19.72 -20.17 -20.24
CA TYR A 280 19.48 -20.80 -21.55
C TYR A 280 18.31 -21.78 -21.40
N TYR A 281 17.51 -21.98 -22.47
CA TYR A 281 16.22 -22.67 -22.34
C TYR A 281 16.26 -24.06 -21.70
N THR A 282 17.34 -24.83 -21.90
CA THR A 282 17.43 -26.21 -21.38
C THR A 282 17.59 -26.31 -19.86
N THR A 283 17.85 -25.21 -19.14
CA THR A 283 17.80 -25.17 -17.67
C THR A 283 16.45 -24.69 -17.10
N ASN A 284 15.45 -24.37 -17.94
CA ASN A 284 14.14 -23.87 -17.51
C ASN A 284 14.24 -22.70 -16.52
N CYS A 285 15.01 -21.67 -16.86
CA CYS A 285 15.06 -20.43 -16.09
C CYS A 285 13.68 -19.78 -15.95
N ALA A 286 13.06 -19.91 -14.77
CA ALA A 286 11.87 -19.19 -14.38
C ALA A 286 12.27 -18.05 -13.44
N ALA A 287 11.68 -16.88 -13.64
CA ALA A 287 11.84 -15.77 -12.73
C ALA A 287 11.23 -16.11 -11.35
N GLN A 288 11.84 -15.59 -10.30
CA GLN A 288 11.28 -15.61 -8.96
C GLN A 288 10.44 -14.35 -8.75
N LEU A 289 9.38 -14.52 -7.97
CA LEU A 289 8.41 -13.48 -7.69
C LEU A 289 8.85 -12.72 -6.43
N GLU A 290 9.37 -11.51 -6.62
CA GLU A 290 9.95 -10.69 -5.53
C GLU A 290 8.89 -9.85 -4.82
N PHE A 291 7.97 -9.25 -5.59
CA PHE A 291 6.89 -8.42 -5.04
C PHE A 291 5.54 -8.72 -5.70
N GLY A 292 4.46 -8.52 -4.94
CA GLY A 292 3.08 -8.72 -5.36
C GLY A 292 2.17 -7.60 -4.94
N ASP A 293 0.96 -7.60 -5.50
CA ASP A 293 -0.12 -6.66 -5.20
C ASP A 293 0.29 -5.18 -5.35
N LEU A 294 1.19 -4.93 -6.29
CA LEU A 294 1.56 -3.59 -6.75
C LEU A 294 0.44 -3.04 -7.67
N GLN A 295 0.23 -1.72 -7.70
CA GLN A 295 -0.67 -1.14 -8.70
C GLN A 295 -0.05 -1.30 -10.10
N ILE A 296 -0.84 -1.07 -11.15
CA ILE A 296 -0.43 -1.24 -12.56
C ILE A 296 0.96 -0.63 -12.78
N GLN A 297 1.91 -1.49 -13.20
CA GLN A 297 3.30 -1.13 -13.42
C GLN A 297 3.58 -1.06 -14.91
N GLU A 298 3.92 0.11 -15.44
CA GLU A 298 4.31 0.29 -16.83
C GLU A 298 5.60 1.12 -16.95
N GLY A 299 6.64 0.52 -17.52
CA GLY A 299 7.98 1.08 -17.62
C GLY A 299 8.85 0.84 -16.38
N MET A 300 10.10 0.47 -16.64
CA MET A 300 11.12 0.20 -15.63
C MET A 300 12.49 0.67 -16.11
N PHE A 301 13.29 1.21 -15.19
CA PHE A 301 14.72 1.40 -15.42
C PHE A 301 15.53 1.10 -14.16
N SER A 302 16.84 1.01 -14.31
CA SER A 302 17.78 0.95 -13.20
C SER A 302 18.82 2.07 -13.31
N ASP A 303 19.56 2.29 -12.24
CA ASP A 303 20.76 3.12 -12.28
C ASP A 303 22.00 2.40 -12.83
N GLN A 304 21.91 1.18 -13.41
CA GLN A 304 23.06 0.32 -13.75
C GLN A 304 24.22 1.03 -14.47
N TYR A 305 23.90 1.94 -15.39
CA TYR A 305 24.88 2.69 -16.19
C TYR A 305 25.26 4.06 -15.60
N ASN A 306 24.47 4.55 -14.65
CA ASN A 306 24.61 5.88 -14.01
C ASN A 306 25.07 5.78 -12.54
N SER A 307 25.16 4.58 -11.97
CA SER A 307 25.50 4.35 -10.57
C SER A 307 27.01 4.45 -10.31
N LYS A 308 27.35 4.83 -9.08
CA LYS A 308 28.73 4.67 -8.55
C LYS A 308 29.01 3.24 -8.11
N VAL A 309 27.96 2.43 -7.91
CA VAL A 309 28.08 1.00 -7.63
C VAL A 309 28.22 0.28 -8.97
N ALA A 310 29.30 -0.49 -9.14
CA ALA A 310 29.45 -1.33 -10.33
C ALA A 310 28.22 -2.23 -10.46
N ASN A 311 27.67 -2.35 -11.66
CA ASN A 311 26.43 -3.08 -11.97
C ASN A 311 25.11 -2.45 -11.49
N GLY A 312 25.14 -1.25 -10.89
CA GLY A 312 23.93 -0.59 -10.36
C GLY A 312 23.60 -0.98 -8.93
N ARG A 313 22.58 -0.31 -8.39
CA ARG A 313 22.03 -0.52 -7.04
C ARG A 313 20.53 -0.31 -7.00
N PHE A 314 20.01 0.69 -7.71
CA PHE A 314 18.62 1.12 -7.59
C PHE A 314 17.78 0.71 -8.80
N LEU A 315 16.64 0.11 -8.50
CA LEU A 315 15.58 -0.22 -9.44
C LEU A 315 14.47 0.84 -9.35
N TYR A 316 13.93 1.27 -10.48
CA TYR A 316 12.88 2.28 -10.58
C TYR A 316 11.74 1.77 -11.45
N TRP A 317 10.49 1.94 -10.99
CA TRP A 317 9.31 1.56 -11.76
C TRP A 317 8.11 2.44 -11.45
N ALA A 318 7.16 2.44 -12.39
CA ALA A 318 5.85 3.03 -12.20
C ALA A 318 4.99 2.15 -11.30
N ASN A 319 4.28 2.74 -10.36
CA ASN A 319 3.28 2.09 -9.52
C ASN A 319 2.03 2.97 -9.55
N GLY A 320 1.25 2.85 -10.64
CA GLY A 320 0.12 3.74 -10.92
C GLY A 320 0.54 5.22 -11.04
N ASN A 321 0.27 6.00 -9.99
CA ASN A 321 0.55 7.44 -9.93
C ASN A 321 1.86 7.82 -9.22
N ARG A 322 2.78 6.86 -9.05
CA ARG A 322 4.06 7.08 -8.35
C ARG A 322 5.21 6.44 -9.12
N ILE A 323 6.39 7.04 -9.02
CA ILE A 323 7.65 6.35 -9.25
C ILE A 323 8.12 5.81 -7.90
N VAL A 324 8.36 4.50 -7.84
CA VAL A 324 8.98 3.85 -6.68
C VAL A 324 10.44 3.55 -7.02
N ARG A 325 11.32 3.73 -6.03
CA ARG A 325 12.71 3.29 -6.04
C ARG A 325 12.87 2.14 -5.05
N TYR A 326 13.56 1.08 -5.46
CA TYR A 326 14.00 -0.01 -4.60
C TYR A 326 15.52 -0.09 -4.61
N ASP A 327 16.12 -0.26 -3.43
CA ASP A 327 17.53 -0.60 -3.29
C ASP A 327 17.69 -2.11 -3.36
N THR A 328 18.36 -2.62 -4.41
CA THR A 328 18.56 -4.06 -4.60
C THR A 328 19.64 -4.66 -3.67
N PHE A 329 20.41 -3.82 -2.96
CA PHE A 329 21.48 -4.26 -2.05
C PHE A 329 21.01 -4.33 -0.60
N SER A 330 20.08 -3.46 -0.19
CA SER A 330 19.43 -3.57 1.12
C SER A 330 18.06 -4.22 0.97
N THR A 331 17.85 -5.35 1.63
CA THR A 331 16.53 -5.97 1.69
C THR A 331 15.49 -4.98 2.22
N TYR A 332 14.38 -4.84 1.48
CA TYR A 332 13.16 -4.09 1.84
C TYR A 332 13.20 -2.55 1.82
N LEU A 333 14.25 -1.86 1.35
CA LEU A 333 14.20 -0.40 1.21
C LEU A 333 13.48 0.02 -0.08
N MET A 334 12.17 0.25 0.01
CA MET A 334 11.35 0.87 -1.03
C MET A 334 10.88 2.28 -0.65
N GLU A 335 11.02 3.22 -1.58
CA GLU A 335 10.72 4.63 -1.36
C GLU A 335 9.94 5.22 -2.54
N VAL A 336 8.99 6.12 -2.26
CA VAL A 336 8.33 6.91 -3.32
C VAL A 336 9.30 7.99 -3.78
N PHE A 337 9.92 7.79 -4.95
CA PHE A 337 10.89 8.71 -5.54
C PHE A 337 10.21 9.98 -6.08
N ALA A 338 9.06 9.83 -6.75
CA ALA A 338 8.26 10.96 -7.25
C ALA A 338 6.77 10.62 -7.36
N HIS A 339 5.91 11.63 -7.26
CA HIS A 339 4.45 11.49 -7.38
C HIS A 339 3.76 12.73 -8.00
N GLN A 340 4.53 13.76 -8.35
CA GLN A 340 4.06 15.02 -8.94
C GLN A 340 5.19 15.70 -9.74
N GLY A 341 4.81 16.53 -10.71
CA GLY A 341 5.72 17.30 -11.57
C GLY A 341 5.20 18.71 -11.83
N THR A 342 6.05 19.62 -12.29
CA THR A 342 5.70 21.03 -12.49
C THR A 342 5.38 21.33 -13.94
N ILE A 343 4.21 21.92 -14.18
CA ILE A 343 3.78 22.36 -15.51
C ILE A 343 4.36 23.77 -15.76
N PRO A 344 5.12 24.01 -16.84
CA PRO A 344 5.57 25.35 -17.20
C PRO A 344 4.39 26.35 -17.26
N GLY A 345 4.49 27.44 -16.51
CA GLY A 345 3.43 28.46 -16.40
C GLY A 345 2.33 28.17 -15.36
N GLN A 346 2.39 27.05 -14.62
CA GLN A 346 1.53 26.80 -13.46
C GLN A 346 2.33 26.92 -12.16
N ALA A 347 1.74 27.54 -11.13
CA ALA A 347 2.37 27.68 -9.81
C ALA A 347 2.16 26.46 -8.88
N VAL A 348 1.36 25.48 -9.32
CA VAL A 348 0.99 24.29 -8.53
C VAL A 348 1.50 23.05 -9.27
N PRO A 349 2.30 22.18 -8.62
CA PRO A 349 2.67 20.88 -9.18
C PRO A 349 1.43 20.04 -9.50
N ALA A 350 1.44 19.36 -10.64
CA ALA A 350 0.44 18.39 -11.01
C ALA A 350 0.86 17.01 -10.52
N SER A 351 0.01 16.35 -9.73
CA SER A 351 0.16 14.93 -9.40
C SER A 351 0.17 14.08 -10.67
N PHE A 352 0.92 12.98 -10.65
CA PHE A 352 0.77 11.99 -11.71
C PHE A 352 -0.58 11.27 -11.58
N THR A 353 -1.02 10.63 -12.66
CA THR A 353 -2.31 9.90 -12.73
C THR A 353 -2.08 8.43 -13.05
N LEU A 354 -1.37 8.14 -14.14
CA LEU A 354 -0.95 6.80 -14.52
C LEU A 354 0.34 6.91 -15.35
N ILE A 355 1.46 6.43 -14.82
CA ILE A 355 2.74 6.40 -15.56
C ILE A 355 2.74 5.14 -16.43
N MET A 356 3.01 5.33 -17.74
CA MET A 356 2.86 4.32 -18.80
C MET A 356 4.21 3.91 -19.45
N GLY A 357 5.30 4.57 -19.05
CA GLY A 357 6.63 4.33 -19.59
C GLY A 357 7.68 5.18 -18.91
N MET A 358 8.87 4.62 -18.71
CA MET A 358 9.96 5.24 -17.96
C MET A 358 11.31 4.85 -18.56
N ASN A 359 12.27 5.77 -18.58
CA ASN A 359 13.64 5.53 -19.01
C ASN A 359 14.63 6.34 -18.17
N ALA A 360 15.81 5.77 -17.93
CA ALA A 360 16.97 6.55 -17.57
C ALA A 360 17.54 7.19 -18.85
N ILE A 361 17.86 8.49 -18.81
CA ILE A 361 18.75 9.06 -19.82
C ILE A 361 20.17 8.67 -19.48
N GLN A 362 20.91 8.25 -20.49
CA GLN A 362 22.35 8.12 -20.40
C GLN A 362 22.98 9.28 -21.16
N PRO A 363 23.61 10.26 -20.48
CA PRO A 363 24.32 11.32 -21.18
C PRO A 363 25.51 10.73 -21.93
N ALA A 364 25.36 10.59 -23.25
CA ALA A 364 26.40 10.10 -24.14
C ALA A 364 27.51 11.16 -24.28
N LEU A 365 28.52 11.09 -23.40
CA LEU A 365 29.69 11.95 -23.47
C LEU A 365 30.50 11.63 -24.75
N PRO A 366 30.68 12.58 -25.68
CA PRO A 366 31.35 12.30 -26.95
C PRO A 366 32.84 11.97 -26.74
N ALA A 367 33.24 10.78 -27.18
CA ALA A 367 34.63 10.32 -27.13
C ALA A 367 35.54 11.14 -28.06
N PHE A 368 36.18 12.18 -27.52
CA PHE A 368 37.12 13.04 -28.25
C PHE A 368 38.47 12.36 -28.52
N THR A 369 38.52 11.60 -29.63
CA THR A 369 39.73 11.04 -30.28
C THR A 369 40.55 10.03 -29.43
N PRO A 370 41.48 9.25 -30.03
CA PRO A 370 42.23 8.23 -29.28
C PRO A 370 43.28 8.75 -28.28
N ASN A 371 43.44 10.07 -28.12
CA ASN A 371 44.41 10.69 -27.20
C ASN A 371 43.96 12.12 -26.79
N PRO A 372 42.90 12.29 -25.97
CA PRO A 372 42.66 13.57 -25.33
C PRO A 372 43.70 13.78 -24.22
N PRO A 373 44.27 14.99 -24.05
CA PRO A 373 44.97 15.33 -22.82
C PRO A 373 44.03 15.14 -21.62
N VAL A 374 44.55 14.65 -20.49
CA VAL A 374 43.75 14.33 -19.29
C VAL A 374 42.91 15.52 -18.79
N ASP A 375 43.33 16.76 -19.10
CA ASP A 375 42.59 17.98 -18.78
C ASP A 375 41.33 18.23 -19.64
N ALA A 376 41.19 17.64 -20.83
CA ALA A 376 40.01 17.83 -21.68
C ALA A 376 38.74 17.21 -21.06
N MET A 377 38.87 16.03 -20.45
CA MET A 377 37.81 15.41 -19.63
C MET A 377 37.49 16.19 -18.34
N ARG A 378 38.32 17.18 -17.99
CA ARG A 378 38.11 18.09 -16.85
C ARG A 378 37.36 19.35 -17.27
N GLN A 379 37.57 19.84 -18.50
CA GLN A 379 36.89 21.04 -19.02
C GLN A 379 35.46 20.78 -19.50
N LEU A 380 35.17 19.59 -20.05
CA LEU A 380 33.79 19.22 -20.43
C LEU A 380 32.84 19.04 -19.24
N ARG A 381 33.35 18.92 -18.01
CA ARG A 381 32.52 18.92 -16.77
C ARG A 381 31.83 20.26 -16.50
N ALA A 382 32.15 21.31 -17.24
CA ALA A 382 31.67 22.67 -17.02
C ALA A 382 30.68 23.17 -18.09
N ILE A 383 30.21 22.31 -19.00
CA ILE A 383 29.00 22.65 -19.75
C ILE A 383 27.85 22.64 -18.74
N THR A 384 27.19 23.79 -18.68
CA THR A 384 26.07 24.06 -17.80
C THR A 384 24.86 24.17 -18.71
N ASP A 385 23.81 23.37 -18.51
CA ASP A 385 22.58 23.53 -19.28
C ASP A 385 22.06 24.97 -19.08
N PRO A 386 21.94 25.77 -20.15
CA PRO A 386 21.54 27.17 -20.04
C PRO A 386 20.09 27.36 -19.57
N ARG A 387 19.29 26.29 -19.42
CA ARG A 387 17.92 26.35 -18.85
C ARG A 387 17.91 26.11 -17.35
N THR A 388 18.66 25.12 -16.85
CA THR A 388 18.66 24.74 -15.42
C THR A 388 19.79 25.37 -14.61
N GLY A 389 20.89 25.80 -15.24
CA GLY A 389 22.06 26.33 -14.54
C GLY A 389 22.89 25.26 -13.80
N LEU A 390 22.63 23.98 -14.08
CA LEU A 390 23.29 22.83 -13.45
C LEU A 390 24.38 22.23 -14.37
N PRO A 391 25.44 21.60 -13.83
CA PRO A 391 26.45 20.92 -14.65
C PRO A 391 25.90 19.63 -15.26
N ASP A 392 26.18 19.37 -16.55
CA ASP A 392 25.66 18.23 -17.34
C ASP A 392 26.07 16.81 -16.85
N ASN A 393 26.75 16.68 -15.71
CA ASN A 393 27.22 15.40 -15.17
C ASN A 393 26.19 14.70 -14.25
N ILE A 394 24.93 15.08 -14.36
CA ILE A 394 23.84 14.63 -13.49
C ILE A 394 22.95 13.70 -14.32
N PRO A 395 22.66 12.47 -13.87
CA PRO A 395 21.69 11.63 -14.56
C PRO A 395 20.34 12.33 -14.66
N GLU A 396 19.73 12.32 -15.84
CA GLU A 396 18.35 12.77 -16.01
C GLU A 396 17.46 11.52 -16.10
N THR A 397 16.29 11.56 -15.47
CA THR A 397 15.35 10.43 -15.42
C THR A 397 14.02 10.87 -15.98
N SER A 398 13.58 10.27 -17.08
CA SER A 398 12.44 10.78 -17.83
C SER A 398 11.36 9.71 -17.98
N TYR A 399 10.11 10.14 -18.00
CA TYR A 399 8.96 9.25 -17.94
C TYR A 399 7.74 9.91 -18.58
N CYS A 400 6.79 9.09 -18.95
CA CYS A 400 5.55 9.54 -19.56
C CYS A 400 4.34 8.93 -18.87
N MET A 401 3.26 9.70 -18.84
CA MET A 401 2.04 9.38 -18.15
C MET A 401 0.81 9.70 -18.99
N ASP A 402 -0.27 8.96 -18.76
CA ASP A 402 -1.60 9.24 -19.28
C ASP A 402 -2.54 9.67 -18.14
N ILE A 403 -3.53 10.50 -18.46
CA ILE A 403 -4.57 10.99 -17.56
C ILE A 403 -5.87 10.19 -17.76
N THR A 404 -5.98 9.35 -18.80
CA THR A 404 -7.21 8.59 -19.12
C THR A 404 -7.00 7.07 -18.97
N LEU A 405 -7.93 6.40 -18.30
CA LEU A 405 -7.79 5.00 -17.85
C LEU A 405 -8.35 3.93 -18.81
N GLU A 406 -8.92 4.31 -19.95
CA GLU A 406 -9.51 3.37 -20.90
C GLU A 406 -8.72 3.29 -22.21
N ALA A 407 -7.93 2.23 -22.30
CA ALA A 407 -7.35 1.73 -23.54
C ALA A 407 -8.45 1.16 -24.45
N PRO A 408 -8.83 1.81 -25.58
CA PRO A 408 -9.78 1.20 -26.52
C PRO A 408 -9.16 -0.03 -27.20
N VAL A 409 -10.04 -0.86 -27.77
CA VAL A 409 -9.66 -2.07 -28.51
C VAL A 409 -8.72 -1.70 -29.67
N VAL A 410 -7.65 -2.49 -29.84
CA VAL A 410 -6.67 -2.31 -30.92
C VAL A 410 -7.39 -2.44 -32.27
N GLY A 411 -7.56 -1.30 -32.97
CA GLY A 411 -8.21 -1.23 -34.28
C GLY A 411 -9.22 -0.10 -34.44
N GLU A 412 -9.77 0.44 -33.34
CA GLU A 412 -10.71 1.58 -33.42
C GLU A 412 -10.00 2.92 -33.15
N ALA A 413 -9.89 3.75 -34.19
CA ALA A 413 -9.45 5.15 -34.09
C ALA A 413 -10.59 6.03 -33.52
N GLY A 414 -10.98 5.78 -32.26
CA GLY A 414 -12.05 6.49 -31.57
C GLY A 414 -11.64 7.87 -31.04
N ASN A 415 -12.62 8.79 -30.97
CA ASN A 415 -12.47 10.20 -30.56
C ASN A 415 -12.22 10.40 -29.05
N LEU A 416 -11.42 9.56 -28.40
CA LEU A 416 -11.10 9.72 -26.99
C LEU A 416 -10.21 10.96 -26.75
N PRO A 417 -10.41 11.71 -25.65
CA PRO A 417 -9.60 12.87 -25.33
C PRO A 417 -8.17 12.41 -25.00
N ARG A 418 -7.27 12.60 -25.94
CA ARG A 418 -5.83 12.36 -25.76
C ARG A 418 -5.27 13.35 -24.72
N THR A 419 -4.71 12.88 -23.63
CA THR A 419 -4.29 13.73 -22.50
C THR A 419 -2.90 13.41 -21.94
N GLY A 420 -2.22 12.38 -22.44
CA GLY A 420 -0.92 11.99 -21.94
C GLY A 420 0.19 13.00 -22.22
N ARG A 421 1.23 12.95 -21.37
CA ARG A 421 2.34 13.92 -21.29
C ARG A 421 3.64 13.21 -20.90
N CYS A 422 4.79 13.80 -21.27
CA CYS A 422 6.09 13.35 -20.78
C CYS A 422 6.77 14.42 -19.92
N TYR A 423 7.55 13.95 -18.95
CA TYR A 423 8.24 14.74 -17.94
C TYR A 423 9.68 14.27 -17.80
N ASP A 424 10.54 15.17 -17.36
CA ASP A 424 11.92 14.93 -17.03
C ASP A 424 12.20 15.32 -15.58
N LEU A 425 12.72 14.38 -14.80
CA LEU A 425 13.16 14.57 -13.42
C LEU A 425 14.68 14.70 -13.40
N PRO A 426 15.23 15.88 -13.07
CA PRO A 426 16.66 16.01 -12.84
C PRO A 426 17.04 15.25 -11.56
N THR A 427 17.94 14.27 -11.62
CA THR A 427 18.42 13.57 -10.41
C THR A 427 19.44 14.40 -9.61
N ALA A 428 19.54 15.71 -9.89
CA ALA A 428 20.52 16.65 -9.38
C ALA A 428 20.62 16.71 -7.85
N ASN A 429 19.51 16.43 -7.17
CA ASN A 429 19.43 16.39 -5.72
C ASN A 429 19.15 14.96 -5.22
N LEU A 430 19.74 13.97 -5.90
CA LEU A 430 20.39 12.86 -5.22
C LEU A 430 21.46 13.45 -4.29
N VAL A 431 21.01 14.01 -3.16
CA VAL A 431 21.79 13.95 -1.93
C VAL A 431 22.13 12.48 -1.81
N SER A 432 23.41 12.14 -2.01
CA SER A 432 23.88 10.84 -1.58
C SER A 432 23.51 10.75 -0.13
N THR A 433 22.67 9.79 0.22
CA THR A 433 22.75 9.26 1.56
C THR A 433 24.15 8.61 1.63
N ASP A 434 25.21 9.26 2.14
CA ASP A 434 25.31 9.87 3.47
C ASP A 434 24.21 9.27 4.33
N GLU A 435 24.55 8.07 4.78
CA GLU A 435 23.70 7.08 5.40
C GLU A 435 22.81 7.71 6.49
N CYS A 436 21.95 6.92 7.13
CA CYS A 436 21.57 7.24 8.51
C CYS A 436 22.80 7.12 9.43
N GLN A 437 23.83 7.95 9.20
CA GLN A 437 24.93 8.20 10.10
C GLN A 437 24.30 8.89 11.31
N LEU A 438 24.00 8.04 12.29
CA LEU A 438 23.96 8.39 13.69
C LEU A 438 25.13 9.35 13.93
N LEU A 439 24.83 10.64 14.08
CA LEU A 439 25.85 11.64 14.36
C LEU A 439 26.66 11.12 15.56
N PRO A 440 27.99 10.98 15.45
CA PRO A 440 28.78 10.48 16.57
C PRO A 440 28.50 11.39 17.77
N PRO A 441 28.27 10.82 18.97
CA PRO A 441 27.67 11.54 20.07
C PRO A 441 28.49 12.79 20.38
N VAL A 442 27.87 13.95 20.18
CA VAL A 442 28.45 15.24 20.55
C VAL A 442 28.76 15.19 22.05
N GLY A 443 30.00 15.53 22.41
CA GLY A 443 30.58 15.20 23.71
C GLY A 443 29.76 15.66 24.92
N PRO A 444 29.93 15.00 26.08
CA PRO A 444 29.10 15.25 27.26
C PRO A 444 29.27 16.68 27.78
N GLY A 445 28.26 17.54 27.60
CA GLY A 445 28.35 18.92 28.10
C GLY A 445 27.17 19.88 27.92
N THR A 446 26.28 19.70 26.93
CA THR A 446 25.23 20.70 26.63
C THR A 446 23.82 20.14 26.58
N PRO A 447 22.92 20.52 27.52
CA PRO A 447 21.51 20.17 27.45
C PRO A 447 20.76 21.14 26.53
N ASN A 448 20.43 20.68 25.32
CA ASN A 448 19.47 21.37 24.45
C ASN A 448 18.65 20.32 23.68
N PRO A 449 17.30 20.34 23.74
CA PRO A 449 16.48 19.31 23.11
C PRO A 449 16.34 19.59 21.60
N ILE A 450 17.22 19.00 20.80
CA ILE A 450 17.01 18.90 19.36
C ILE A 450 16.02 17.77 19.13
N THR A 451 14.79 18.12 18.76
CA THR A 451 13.82 17.17 18.20
C THR A 451 14.42 16.52 16.96
N ALA A 452 14.72 15.22 17.04
CA ALA A 452 15.10 14.44 15.88
C ALA A 452 13.96 14.51 14.85
N GLN A 453 14.26 15.00 13.64
CA GLN A 453 13.38 14.75 12.49
C GLN A 453 13.50 13.27 12.14
N THR A 454 12.53 12.49 12.59
CA THR A 454 12.30 11.14 12.07
C THR A 454 12.00 11.25 10.59
N CYS A 455 12.89 10.71 9.75
CA CYS A 455 12.51 10.30 8.39
C CYS A 455 11.45 9.21 8.55
N ILE A 456 10.19 9.56 8.35
CA ILE A 456 9.08 8.60 8.44
C ILE A 456 9.09 7.77 7.16
N ILE A 457 9.60 6.54 7.25
CA ILE A 457 9.51 5.55 6.17
C ILE A 457 8.07 5.03 6.15
N THR A 458 7.24 5.49 5.22
CA THR A 458 5.79 5.22 5.19
C THR A 458 5.34 4.19 4.14
N SER A 459 6.18 3.24 3.71
CA SER A 459 5.72 2.15 2.82
C SER A 459 6.49 0.84 2.96
N LEU A 460 6.14 0.06 3.98
CA LEU A 460 6.28 -1.40 3.95
C LEU A 460 5.09 -1.97 3.15
N ILE A 461 5.30 -2.28 1.87
CA ILE A 461 4.34 -2.98 1.01
C ILE A 461 5.04 -4.22 0.45
N GLY A 462 4.32 -5.36 0.40
CA GLY A 462 4.72 -6.53 -0.38
C GLY A 462 5.05 -7.78 0.44
N THR A 463 4.08 -8.72 0.48
CA THR A 463 4.22 -10.20 0.48
C THR A 463 2.83 -10.81 0.21
N HIS A 464 2.70 -11.55 -0.90
CA HIS A 464 1.59 -12.33 -1.49
C HIS A 464 0.68 -13.15 -0.53
N GLN A 465 -0.54 -13.65 -0.82
CA GLN A 465 -1.59 -13.62 -1.91
C GLN A 465 -2.83 -14.45 -1.36
N PRO A 466 -3.97 -14.77 -2.06
CA PRO A 466 -4.40 -14.52 -3.45
C PRO A 466 -5.85 -14.02 -3.73
N ILE A 467 -6.02 -13.40 -4.89
CA ILE A 467 -7.23 -13.30 -5.77
C ILE A 467 -8.64 -13.15 -5.12
N GLY A 468 -9.21 -11.94 -5.21
CA GLY A 468 -10.62 -11.80 -5.64
C GLY A 468 -11.56 -10.79 -4.97
N SER A 469 -11.24 -9.51 -4.87
CA SER A 469 -12.26 -8.44 -4.70
C SER A 469 -11.77 -7.06 -5.17
N GLN A 470 -12.66 -6.06 -5.19
CA GLN A 470 -12.33 -4.68 -5.61
C GLN A 470 -11.29 -4.04 -4.68
N GLN A 471 -10.53 -3.05 -5.21
CA GLN A 471 -9.50 -2.25 -4.52
C GLN A 471 -9.71 -2.16 -2.99
N GLN A 472 -9.11 -3.10 -2.26
CA GLN A 472 -8.92 -2.91 -0.83
C GLN A 472 -7.72 -1.97 -0.66
N VAL A 473 -7.87 -1.00 0.24
CA VAL A 473 -6.70 -0.37 0.87
C VAL A 473 -5.89 -1.52 1.48
N ALA A 474 -4.65 -1.72 1.03
CA ALA A 474 -3.84 -2.91 1.36
C ALA A 474 -3.98 -3.27 2.85
N ALA A 475 -4.48 -4.49 3.11
CA ALA A 475 -4.80 -4.96 4.45
C ALA A 475 -3.60 -4.76 5.38
N ARG A 476 -3.85 -4.19 6.57
CA ARG A 476 -2.75 -3.68 7.42
C ARG A 476 -1.89 -4.83 7.91
N ARG A 477 -0.56 -4.70 7.76
CA ARG A 477 0.36 -5.77 8.11
C ARG A 477 0.32 -6.09 9.61
N ALA A 478 0.04 -7.34 9.97
CA ALA A 478 0.02 -7.82 11.34
C ALA A 478 1.31 -8.57 11.68
N VAL A 479 2.01 -8.15 12.72
CA VAL A 479 3.27 -8.76 13.18
C VAL A 479 2.98 -9.81 14.25
N LEU A 480 3.44 -11.05 14.08
CA LEU A 480 3.35 -12.08 15.13
C LEU A 480 4.17 -11.65 16.34
N VAL A 481 3.53 -11.50 17.50
CA VAL A 481 4.17 -11.08 18.76
C VAL A 481 4.02 -12.09 19.90
N ALA A 482 3.21 -13.14 19.76
CA ALA A 482 3.24 -14.28 20.68
C ALA A 482 2.81 -15.56 19.98
N SER A 483 3.49 -16.66 20.26
CA SER A 483 3.08 -18.02 19.92
C SER A 483 2.99 -18.85 21.21
N GLY A 484 2.43 -20.06 21.13
CA GLY A 484 2.21 -20.91 22.30
C GLY A 484 1.04 -20.48 23.17
N VAL A 485 0.17 -19.59 22.66
CA VAL A 485 -1.18 -19.42 23.19
C VAL A 485 -1.93 -20.73 22.90
N THR A 486 -2.82 -21.17 23.77
CA THR A 486 -3.59 -22.41 23.56
C THR A 486 -4.93 -22.11 22.92
N HIS A 487 -5.74 -21.23 23.53
CA HIS A 487 -7.01 -20.77 22.99
C HIS A 487 -7.26 -19.33 23.51
N PRO A 488 -6.97 -18.27 22.73
CA PRO A 488 -7.23 -16.91 23.15
C PRO A 488 -8.73 -16.60 23.14
N ARG A 489 -9.34 -16.29 24.28
CA ARG A 489 -10.79 -16.00 24.41
C ARG A 489 -11.13 -14.52 24.57
N GLY A 490 -10.12 -13.67 24.54
CA GLY A 490 -10.26 -12.22 24.57
C GLY A 490 -8.94 -11.53 24.91
N LEU A 491 -8.82 -10.28 24.49
CA LEU A 491 -7.66 -9.44 24.72
C LEU A 491 -8.11 -8.14 25.41
N VAL A 492 -7.24 -7.55 26.22
CA VAL A 492 -7.35 -6.16 26.71
C VAL A 492 -5.97 -5.52 26.75
N PHE A 493 -5.90 -4.21 26.52
CA PHE A 493 -4.66 -3.45 26.71
C PHE A 493 -4.63 -2.85 28.12
N LEU A 494 -3.57 -3.13 28.89
CA LEU A 494 -3.37 -2.62 30.24
C LEU A 494 -2.02 -1.89 30.33
N ASN A 495 -2.08 -0.58 30.60
CA ASN A 495 -0.94 0.34 30.68
C ASN A 495 -0.09 0.42 29.40
N SER A 496 0.76 -0.56 29.16
CA SER A 496 1.73 -0.61 28.06
C SER A 496 1.82 -1.97 27.37
N ASN A 497 1.03 -2.96 27.79
CA ASN A 497 1.06 -4.33 27.25
C ASN A 497 -0.35 -4.83 26.96
N PHE A 498 -0.48 -5.69 25.95
CA PHE A 498 -1.68 -6.50 25.77
C PHE A 498 -1.70 -7.65 26.78
N TRP A 499 -2.89 -8.05 27.18
CA TRP A 499 -3.15 -9.20 28.06
C TRP A 499 -4.21 -10.08 27.40
N VAL A 500 -3.98 -11.39 27.42
CA VAL A 500 -4.81 -12.40 26.77
C VAL A 500 -5.42 -13.34 27.80
N SER A 501 -6.72 -13.63 27.64
CA SER A 501 -7.37 -14.76 28.30
C SER A 501 -7.03 -16.04 27.55
N ASP A 502 -6.15 -16.87 28.10
CA ASP A 502 -5.80 -18.18 27.54
C ASP A 502 -6.43 -19.34 28.33
N GLU A 503 -7.04 -20.30 27.63
CA GLU A 503 -7.77 -21.42 28.24
C GLU A 503 -6.94 -22.30 29.19
N GLN A 504 -5.67 -22.55 28.88
CA GLN A 504 -4.82 -23.44 29.70
C GLN A 504 -3.86 -22.68 30.61
N LEU A 505 -3.34 -21.54 30.15
CA LEU A 505 -2.33 -20.75 30.87
C LEU A 505 -2.97 -19.71 31.80
N GLY A 506 -4.24 -19.37 31.61
CA GLY A 506 -4.95 -18.36 32.39
C GLY A 506 -4.87 -16.95 31.78
N PHE A 507 -5.05 -15.91 32.59
CA PHE A 507 -5.02 -14.53 32.11
C PHE A 507 -3.59 -13.98 32.12
N CYS A 508 -2.95 -13.93 30.95
CA CYS A 508 -1.51 -13.70 30.77
C CYS A 508 -1.18 -12.33 30.18
N ARG A 509 -0.02 -11.77 30.56
CA ARG A 509 0.57 -10.58 29.93
C ARG A 509 1.37 -10.98 28.70
N ILE A 510 1.11 -10.37 27.56
CA ILE A 510 1.96 -10.47 26.37
C ILE A 510 3.12 -9.50 26.58
N THR A 511 4.32 -10.04 26.80
CA THR A 511 5.53 -9.25 27.03
C THR A 511 6.42 -9.33 25.81
N ILE A 512 6.55 -8.21 25.10
CA ILE A 512 7.38 -8.08 23.90
C ILE A 512 8.83 -7.80 24.31
N ASN A 513 9.77 -8.57 23.77
CA ASN A 513 11.20 -8.34 23.88
C ASN A 513 11.59 -7.16 22.96
N PRO A 514 12.08 -6.03 23.50
CA PRO A 514 12.43 -4.87 22.69
C PRO A 514 13.66 -5.08 21.78
N ALA A 515 14.41 -6.18 21.94
CA ALA A 515 15.59 -6.46 21.14
C ALA A 515 15.28 -7.14 19.78
N ASP A 516 14.21 -7.93 19.70
CA ASP A 516 13.87 -8.74 18.52
C ASP A 516 12.38 -8.71 18.13
N GLY A 517 11.52 -8.03 18.90
CA GLY A 517 10.08 -7.94 18.64
C GLY A 517 9.29 -9.22 18.95
N SER A 518 9.96 -10.33 19.28
CA SER A 518 9.29 -11.54 19.76
C SER A 518 8.63 -11.28 21.11
N GLY A 519 7.57 -12.00 21.43
CA GLY A 519 6.93 -11.87 22.72
C GLY A 519 6.45 -13.19 23.29
N SER A 520 6.22 -13.15 24.60
CA SER A 520 5.95 -14.33 25.42
C SER A 520 4.84 -14.05 26.41
N LEU A 521 4.10 -15.10 26.77
CA LEU A 521 3.13 -15.04 27.85
C LEU A 521 3.85 -15.07 29.20
N THR A 522 3.74 -14.00 29.97
CA THR A 522 4.30 -13.87 31.31
C THR A 522 3.23 -13.44 32.31
N ASN A 523 3.53 -13.51 33.61
CA ASN A 523 2.63 -13.03 34.68
C ASN A 523 1.19 -13.58 34.59
N CYS A 524 1.06 -14.82 34.10
CA CYS A 524 -0.20 -15.52 33.95
C CYS A 524 -0.91 -15.70 35.30
N PHE A 525 -2.12 -15.15 35.40
CA PHE A 525 -3.01 -15.41 36.52
C PHE A 525 -3.82 -16.69 36.25
N THR A 526 -3.59 -17.67 37.11
CA THR A 526 -4.41 -18.88 37.22
C THR A 526 -4.74 -19.13 38.68
N PHE A 527 -5.84 -19.84 38.94
CA PHE A 527 -6.14 -20.42 40.23
C PHE A 527 -6.81 -21.78 40.02
N ILE A 528 -6.59 -22.67 40.98
CA ILE A 528 -7.31 -23.94 41.07
C ILE A 528 -8.40 -23.73 42.12
N GLU A 529 -9.65 -23.99 41.75
CA GLU A 529 -10.76 -23.90 42.69
C GLU A 529 -10.68 -24.98 43.78
N PRO A 530 -11.36 -24.81 44.93
CA PRO A 530 -11.38 -25.82 46.00
C PRO A 530 -11.89 -27.21 45.57
N ASN A 531 -12.62 -27.30 44.46
CA ASN A 531 -13.08 -28.56 43.86
C ASN A 531 -12.13 -29.15 42.80
N GLY A 532 -10.94 -28.56 42.61
CA GLY A 532 -9.89 -29.05 41.72
C GLY A 532 -10.05 -28.67 40.25
N SER A 533 -11.05 -27.89 39.86
CA SER A 533 -11.14 -27.39 38.48
C SER A 533 -10.15 -26.25 38.22
N SER A 534 -9.54 -26.27 37.04
CA SER A 534 -8.79 -25.12 36.53
C SER A 534 -9.75 -23.98 36.15
N PHE A 535 -9.34 -22.76 36.47
CA PHE A 535 -9.89 -21.55 35.87
C PHE A 535 -9.72 -21.59 34.34
N VAL A 536 -10.77 -21.22 33.60
CA VAL A 536 -10.73 -21.05 32.13
C VAL A 536 -11.21 -19.64 31.79
N PRO A 537 -10.33 -18.68 31.50
CA PRO A 537 -10.73 -17.28 31.32
C PRO A 537 -11.52 -17.06 30.02
N GLY A 538 -12.67 -16.39 30.12
CA GLY A 538 -13.44 -15.87 28.98
C GLY A 538 -12.98 -14.47 28.52
N GLN A 539 -13.77 -13.80 27.67
CA GLN A 539 -13.46 -12.45 27.20
C GLN A 539 -13.42 -11.47 28.39
N PRO A 540 -12.28 -10.82 28.66
CA PRO A 540 -12.11 -9.96 29.83
C PRO A 540 -12.64 -8.54 29.56
N ALA A 541 -13.18 -7.90 30.59
CA ALA A 541 -13.56 -6.50 30.58
C ALA A 541 -12.67 -5.67 31.51
N LEU A 542 -12.11 -4.57 30.99
CA LEU A 542 -11.43 -3.56 31.78
C LEU A 542 -12.45 -2.56 32.36
N ASP A 543 -12.33 -2.21 33.63
CA ASP A 543 -12.89 -0.98 34.19
C ASP A 543 -12.02 0.20 33.71
N PRO A 544 -12.52 1.08 32.81
CA PRO A 544 -11.75 2.18 32.27
C PRO A 544 -11.61 3.35 33.25
N LYS A 545 -12.03 3.18 34.51
CA LYS A 545 -11.81 4.16 35.59
C LYS A 545 -10.71 3.64 36.54
N PRO A 546 -9.55 4.31 36.62
CA PRO A 546 -8.57 4.03 37.65
C PRO A 546 -9.14 4.18 39.06
N ASN A 547 -8.78 3.24 39.94
CA ASN A 547 -8.94 3.38 41.37
C ASN A 547 -8.09 4.57 41.88
N ALA A 548 -8.38 5.06 43.09
CA ALA A 548 -7.70 6.25 43.66
C ALA A 548 -6.17 6.10 43.83
N ASN A 549 -5.65 4.87 43.78
CA ASN A 549 -4.22 4.53 43.84
C ASN A 549 -3.59 4.25 42.45
N GLY A 550 -4.29 4.52 41.35
CA GLY A 550 -3.82 4.26 39.98
C GLY A 550 -3.93 2.81 39.51
N THR A 551 -4.45 1.89 40.33
CA THR A 551 -4.76 0.52 39.89
C THR A 551 -6.03 0.46 39.04
N LEU A 552 -6.18 -0.58 38.23
CA LEU A 552 -7.36 -0.82 37.38
C LEU A 552 -8.06 -2.12 37.80
N ASN A 553 -9.37 -2.20 37.61
CA ASN A 553 -10.12 -3.44 37.85
C ASN A 553 -10.31 -4.17 36.51
N VAL A 554 -10.07 -5.48 36.48
CA VAL A 554 -10.31 -6.33 35.30
C VAL A 554 -11.24 -7.46 35.71
N TYR A 555 -12.28 -7.69 34.92
CA TYR A 555 -13.30 -8.69 35.16
C TYR A 555 -13.19 -9.78 34.10
N VAL A 556 -12.80 -10.98 34.52
CA VAL A 556 -12.57 -12.12 33.63
C VAL A 556 -13.64 -13.19 33.93
N PRO A 557 -14.54 -13.51 32.99
CA PRO A 557 -15.45 -14.65 33.15
C PRO A 557 -14.66 -15.94 33.39
N ASP A 558 -15.16 -16.82 34.26
CA ASP A 558 -14.68 -18.19 34.30
C ASP A 558 -15.64 -19.08 33.49
N ALA A 559 -15.16 -19.49 32.31
CA ALA A 559 -15.85 -20.35 31.37
C ALA A 559 -15.64 -21.85 31.65
N SER A 560 -15.01 -22.23 32.78
CA SER A 560 -14.77 -23.63 33.18
C SER A 560 -16.06 -24.42 33.45
N GLY A 561 -17.20 -23.73 33.64
CA GLY A 561 -18.52 -24.36 33.70
C GLY A 561 -19.63 -23.46 34.24
N PRO A 562 -20.85 -24.03 34.42
CA PRO A 562 -21.99 -23.28 34.92
C PRO A 562 -21.80 -22.81 36.37
N GLY A 563 -22.16 -21.54 36.65
CA GLY A 563 -22.18 -21.01 38.01
C GLY A 563 -20.87 -20.40 38.53
N ARG A 564 -19.80 -20.43 37.73
CA ARG A 564 -18.45 -19.98 38.14
C ARG A 564 -18.29 -18.47 38.33
N GLY A 565 -19.04 -17.67 37.58
CA GLY A 565 -19.07 -16.23 37.75
C GLY A 565 -18.00 -15.46 36.96
N LEU A 566 -17.65 -14.27 37.46
CA LEU A 566 -16.54 -13.46 36.97
C LEU A 566 -15.51 -13.28 38.08
N VAL A 567 -14.25 -13.54 37.76
CA VAL A 567 -13.11 -13.24 38.61
C VAL A 567 -12.83 -11.75 38.52
N ARG A 568 -12.77 -11.07 39.67
CA ARG A 568 -12.33 -9.67 39.74
C ARG A 568 -10.85 -9.62 40.08
N LEU A 569 -10.06 -9.17 39.12
CA LEU A 569 -8.64 -8.89 39.27
C LEU A 569 -8.44 -7.39 39.51
N VAL A 570 -7.43 -7.04 40.29
CA VAL A 570 -6.84 -5.70 40.33
C VAL A 570 -5.50 -5.76 39.61
N PHE A 571 -5.39 -4.97 38.54
CA PHE A 571 -4.16 -4.69 37.82
C PHE A 571 -3.39 -3.57 38.53
N THR A 572 -2.16 -3.86 38.94
CA THR A 572 -1.24 -2.89 39.51
C THR A 572 -0.15 -2.59 38.49
N PRO A 573 -0.06 -1.37 37.95
CA PRO A 573 1.00 -1.01 37.00
C PRO A 573 2.37 -0.99 37.68
N ASP A 574 3.38 -1.45 36.96
CA ASP A 574 4.80 -1.40 37.35
C ASP A 574 5.68 -1.10 36.12
N ALA A 575 6.99 -0.94 36.35
CA ALA A 575 7.97 -0.61 35.31
C ALA A 575 8.15 -1.70 34.23
N THR A 576 7.61 -2.91 34.43
CA THR A 576 7.66 -4.04 33.49
C THR A 576 6.38 -4.24 32.69
N GLY A 577 5.33 -3.46 32.98
CA GLY A 577 3.99 -3.63 32.38
C GLY A 577 2.88 -4.00 33.37
N GLY A 578 3.19 -4.15 34.66
CA GLY A 578 2.21 -4.44 35.71
C GLY A 578 1.93 -5.92 35.96
N THR A 579 1.25 -6.17 37.07
CA THR A 579 0.80 -7.49 37.54
C THR A 579 -0.70 -7.47 37.85
N VAL A 580 -1.33 -8.64 37.89
CA VAL A 580 -2.73 -8.80 38.31
C VAL A 580 -2.83 -9.66 39.56
N SER A 581 -3.81 -9.36 40.41
CA SER A 581 -4.12 -10.16 41.60
C SER A 581 -5.62 -10.25 41.83
N GLN A 582 -6.13 -11.40 42.29
CA GLN A 582 -7.56 -11.56 42.56
C GLN A 582 -7.99 -10.77 43.80
N THR A 583 -9.08 -10.03 43.68
CA THR A 583 -9.72 -9.29 44.78
C THR A 583 -11.17 -9.66 45.02
N GLY A 584 -11.71 -10.63 44.27
CA GLY A 584 -13.03 -11.19 44.48
C GLY A 584 -13.47 -12.16 43.37
N SER A 585 -14.65 -12.74 43.57
CA SER A 585 -15.44 -13.37 42.52
C SER A 585 -16.87 -12.79 42.59
N LEU A 586 -17.45 -12.54 41.42
CA LEU A 586 -18.79 -12.00 41.24
C LEU A 586 -19.69 -13.11 40.71
N GLN A 587 -20.81 -13.34 41.39
CA GLN A 587 -21.82 -14.31 40.94
C GLN A 587 -22.41 -13.86 39.61
N ALA A 588 -22.19 -14.62 38.53
CA ALA A 588 -22.84 -14.39 37.23
C ALA A 588 -24.15 -15.18 37.08
N GLY A 589 -24.64 -15.85 38.13
CA GLY A 589 -25.80 -16.74 38.02
C GLY A 589 -25.44 -18.11 37.45
N PRO A 590 -26.43 -18.97 37.17
CA PRO A 590 -26.25 -20.44 37.12
C PRO A 590 -25.72 -20.98 35.79
N ARG A 591 -25.08 -20.15 34.96
CA ARG A 591 -24.73 -20.45 33.56
C ARG A 591 -23.24 -20.22 33.30
N THR A 592 -22.74 -20.66 32.16
CA THR A 592 -21.31 -20.56 31.83
C THR A 592 -21.02 -19.15 31.32
N ALA A 593 -20.50 -18.29 32.19
CA ALA A 593 -20.13 -16.93 31.82
C ALA A 593 -18.95 -16.98 30.84
N TYR A 594 -19.09 -16.33 29.69
CA TYR A 594 -18.11 -16.45 28.59
C TYR A 594 -17.57 -15.10 28.14
N ALA A 595 -18.40 -14.06 28.10
CA ALA A 595 -18.00 -12.72 27.73
C ALA A 595 -18.32 -11.70 28.82
N ALA A 596 -17.41 -10.76 29.05
CA ALA A 596 -17.65 -9.56 29.85
C ALA A 596 -17.48 -8.29 29.00
N ALA A 597 -18.25 -7.25 29.28
CA ALA A 597 -18.04 -5.92 28.72
C ALA A 597 -18.39 -4.83 29.73
N MET A 598 -17.71 -3.68 29.63
CA MET A 598 -18.03 -2.45 30.37
C MET A 598 -18.13 -1.27 29.41
N PRO A 599 -19.07 -0.32 29.63
CA PRO A 599 -19.12 0.92 28.87
C PRO A 599 -17.87 1.77 29.17
N ASN A 600 -17.43 2.59 28.20
CA ASN A 600 -16.28 3.46 28.37
C ASN A 600 -16.59 4.62 29.34
N SER A 601 -15.64 5.03 30.19
CA SER A 601 -15.83 5.94 31.34
C SER A 601 -16.01 7.42 30.96
N VAL A 602 -15.72 7.80 29.71
CA VAL A 602 -15.61 9.22 29.29
C VAL A 602 -16.97 9.91 29.07
N GLY A 603 -18.10 9.25 29.37
CA GLY A 603 -19.45 9.79 29.20
C GLY A 603 -20.27 9.85 30.49
N PRO A 604 -21.14 10.86 30.68
CA PRO A 604 -22.02 10.99 31.86
C PRO A 604 -23.15 9.93 31.93
N SER A 605 -23.15 8.96 31.01
CA SER A 605 -24.13 7.89 30.83
C SER A 605 -23.58 6.48 31.11
N ASN A 606 -22.37 6.40 31.68
CA ASN A 606 -21.79 5.16 32.20
C ASN A 606 -22.31 4.88 33.62
N ASP A 607 -22.84 3.69 33.86
CA ASP A 607 -23.39 3.27 35.17
C ASP A 607 -22.42 2.45 36.04
N GLY A 608 -21.19 2.23 35.57
CA GLY A 608 -20.14 1.47 36.26
C GLY A 608 -20.41 -0.03 36.38
N SER A 609 -21.37 -0.59 35.65
CA SER A 609 -21.74 -2.01 35.73
C SER A 609 -20.93 -2.87 34.75
N VAL A 610 -20.73 -4.14 35.13
CA VAL A 610 -20.21 -5.17 34.22
C VAL A 610 -21.38 -5.90 33.58
N TYR A 611 -21.33 -6.04 32.25
CA TYR A 611 -22.30 -6.79 31.46
C TYR A 611 -21.71 -8.16 31.15
N VAL A 612 -22.53 -9.21 31.23
CA VAL A 612 -22.13 -10.62 31.14
C VAL A 612 -22.96 -11.35 30.10
N GLY A 613 -22.28 -12.00 29.15
CA GLY A 613 -22.84 -12.94 28.19
C GLY A 613 -22.44 -14.37 28.53
N TYR A 614 -23.28 -15.34 28.15
CA TYR A 614 -23.10 -16.77 28.44
C TYR A 614 -23.03 -17.55 27.14
N SER A 615 -22.15 -18.56 27.07
CA SER A 615 -22.05 -19.41 25.88
C SER A 615 -23.26 -20.34 25.71
N ASP A 616 -23.98 -20.64 26.79
CA ASP A 616 -25.14 -21.56 26.81
C ASP A 616 -26.49 -20.87 27.07
N LEU A 617 -26.52 -19.53 27.13
CA LEU A 617 -27.76 -18.76 27.35
C LEU A 617 -27.74 -17.40 26.65
N ALA A 618 -28.74 -17.17 25.80
CA ALA A 618 -29.02 -15.92 25.09
C ALA A 618 -29.36 -14.69 25.97
N THR A 619 -29.15 -14.71 27.29
CA THR A 619 -29.48 -13.59 28.17
C THR A 619 -28.23 -12.76 28.44
N VAL A 620 -28.32 -11.44 28.31
CA VAL A 620 -27.27 -10.53 28.79
C VAL A 620 -27.67 -10.05 30.17
N ASN A 621 -26.81 -10.33 31.14
CA ASN A 621 -26.98 -9.92 32.53
C ASN A 621 -26.07 -8.75 32.87
N LYS A 622 -26.43 -7.98 33.90
CA LYS A 622 -25.72 -6.80 34.39
C LYS A 622 -25.45 -6.94 35.89
N ILE A 623 -24.19 -6.74 36.28
CA ILE A 623 -23.75 -6.70 37.67
C ILE A 623 -23.48 -5.23 38.02
N MET A 624 -24.43 -4.62 38.74
CA MET A 624 -24.28 -3.25 39.24
C MET A 624 -23.27 -3.21 40.40
N ASN A 625 -22.53 -2.11 40.53
CA ASN A 625 -21.53 -1.87 41.58
C ASN A 625 -20.50 -3.03 41.74
N PRO A 626 -19.84 -3.48 40.66
CA PRO A 626 -19.00 -4.68 40.63
C PRO A 626 -17.76 -4.64 41.56
N LEU A 627 -17.46 -3.48 42.18
CA LEU A 627 -16.46 -3.34 43.25
C LEU A 627 -16.96 -3.84 44.61
N THR A 628 -18.27 -3.74 44.90
CA THR A 628 -18.85 -4.02 46.22
C THR A 628 -19.99 -5.04 46.18
N SER A 629 -20.30 -5.60 45.01
CA SER A 629 -21.52 -6.37 44.78
C SER A 629 -21.36 -7.87 45.01
N PRO A 630 -22.08 -8.45 45.99
CA PRO A 630 -22.55 -9.83 45.96
C PRO A 630 -23.96 -9.96 45.35
N ALA A 631 -24.49 -8.90 44.72
CA ALA A 631 -25.87 -8.86 44.26
C ALA A 631 -26.08 -9.72 43.01
N SER A 632 -27.21 -10.43 42.97
CA SER A 632 -27.62 -11.23 41.83
C SER A 632 -27.63 -10.40 40.54
N PRO A 633 -27.08 -10.92 39.42
CA PRO A 633 -27.14 -10.23 38.13
C PRO A 633 -28.56 -9.96 37.68
N ILE A 634 -28.76 -8.83 37.03
CA ILE A 634 -30.06 -8.41 36.47
C ILE A 634 -30.06 -8.68 34.97
N ALA A 635 -31.06 -9.41 34.47
CA ALA A 635 -31.25 -9.59 33.04
C ALA A 635 -31.65 -8.27 32.37
N VAL A 636 -30.75 -7.70 31.57
CA VAL A 636 -30.93 -6.40 30.88
C VAL A 636 -31.12 -6.54 29.38
N GLY A 637 -30.81 -7.70 28.82
CA GLY A 637 -31.08 -7.95 27.41
C GLY A 637 -31.23 -9.42 27.06
N GLN A 638 -31.70 -9.66 25.85
CA GLN A 638 -31.75 -10.99 25.27
C GLN A 638 -31.20 -10.94 23.84
N ALA A 639 -30.12 -11.68 23.63
CA ALA A 639 -29.52 -12.04 22.35
C ALA A 639 -30.51 -12.84 21.47
N THR A 640 -30.23 -12.94 20.18
CA THR A 640 -31.08 -13.68 19.23
C THR A 640 -30.62 -15.11 18.95
N GLY A 641 -29.33 -15.37 19.12
CA GLY A 641 -28.68 -16.67 19.03
C GLY A 641 -28.80 -17.51 20.30
N VAL A 642 -28.01 -18.58 20.39
CA VAL A 642 -28.05 -19.53 21.52
C VAL A 642 -27.23 -19.03 22.72
N GLY A 643 -26.15 -18.30 22.47
CA GLY A 643 -25.25 -17.75 23.47
C GLY A 643 -24.42 -16.60 22.90
N VAL A 644 -23.64 -15.95 23.77
CA VAL A 644 -22.82 -14.78 23.46
C VAL A 644 -21.34 -15.13 23.63
N LEU A 645 -20.57 -15.06 22.54
CA LEU A 645 -19.13 -15.34 22.51
C LEU A 645 -18.30 -14.10 22.84
N SER A 646 -18.71 -12.94 22.32
CA SER A 646 -18.00 -11.69 22.48
C SER A 646 -18.95 -10.51 22.60
N MET A 647 -18.53 -9.46 23.30
CA MET A 647 -19.28 -8.23 23.50
C MET A 647 -18.36 -7.01 23.47
N ALA A 648 -18.87 -5.88 22.97
CA ALA A 648 -18.18 -4.61 23.08
C ALA A 648 -19.15 -3.42 23.10
N PHE A 649 -18.80 -2.36 23.85
CA PHE A 649 -19.61 -1.15 23.94
C PHE A 649 -19.23 -0.10 22.89
N ARG A 650 -20.18 0.26 22.01
CA ARG A 650 -20.07 1.41 21.12
C ARG A 650 -20.83 2.59 21.74
N GLY A 651 -20.15 3.32 22.63
CA GLY A 651 -20.79 4.32 23.48
C GLY A 651 -21.73 3.67 24.48
N ASN A 652 -23.02 4.00 24.41
CA ASN A 652 -24.06 3.43 25.28
C ASN A 652 -24.67 2.12 24.75
N ASP A 653 -24.43 1.79 23.48
CA ASP A 653 -24.95 0.57 22.85
C ASP A 653 -24.00 -0.60 23.09
N LEU A 654 -24.56 -1.77 23.40
CA LEU A 654 -23.79 -3.00 23.55
C LEU A 654 -23.96 -3.87 22.30
N ILE A 655 -22.86 -4.13 21.60
CA ILE A 655 -22.79 -5.03 20.45
C ILE A 655 -22.50 -6.44 20.96
N LEU A 656 -23.24 -7.43 20.46
CA LEU A 656 -23.13 -8.84 20.83
C LEU A 656 -22.69 -9.67 19.61
N GLY A 657 -21.67 -10.50 19.81
CA GLY A 657 -21.28 -11.58 18.91
C GLY A 657 -21.88 -12.87 19.42
N GLU A 658 -22.78 -13.46 18.64
CA GLU A 658 -23.67 -14.54 19.07
C GLU A 658 -23.37 -15.87 18.37
N LEU A 659 -23.47 -16.98 19.11
CA LEU A 659 -23.58 -18.30 18.51
C LEU A 659 -24.91 -18.40 17.76
N GLY A 660 -24.84 -18.78 16.48
CA GLY A 660 -26.01 -18.90 15.62
C GLY A 660 -27.16 -19.75 16.20
N PRO A 661 -28.41 -19.42 15.85
CA PRO A 661 -29.50 -20.37 16.02
C PRO A 661 -29.17 -21.66 15.26
N GLN A 662 -29.59 -22.80 15.81
CA GLN A 662 -29.42 -24.10 15.15
C GLN A 662 -29.96 -24.05 13.72
N ALA A 663 -29.24 -24.70 12.79
CA ALA A 663 -29.72 -24.87 11.42
C ALA A 663 -31.12 -25.51 11.44
N ASN A 664 -31.98 -25.10 10.50
CA ASN A 664 -33.30 -25.73 10.39
C ASN A 664 -33.16 -27.21 9.97
N ALA A 665 -34.25 -27.97 10.05
CA ALA A 665 -34.24 -29.40 9.72
C ALA A 665 -33.83 -29.75 8.27
N GLY A 666 -33.70 -28.76 7.37
CA GLY A 666 -33.14 -28.89 6.03
C GLY A 666 -31.66 -28.51 5.92
N GLY A 667 -30.93 -28.40 7.03
CA GLY A 667 -29.51 -27.98 7.07
C GLY A 667 -29.30 -26.48 6.80
N GLN A 668 -30.37 -25.71 6.57
CA GLN A 668 -30.25 -24.30 6.25
C GLN A 668 -29.99 -23.49 7.51
N LEU A 669 -28.82 -22.84 7.58
CA LEU A 669 -28.52 -21.83 8.60
C LEU A 669 -29.62 -20.75 8.56
N ILE A 670 -30.27 -20.54 9.70
CA ILE A 670 -31.38 -19.59 9.79
C ILE A 670 -30.82 -18.18 9.63
N LYS A 671 -31.44 -17.36 8.77
CA LYS A 671 -31.05 -15.96 8.46
C LYS A 671 -31.28 -14.96 9.62
N GLY A 672 -31.07 -15.38 10.87
CA GLY A 672 -30.90 -14.47 12.01
C GLY A 672 -29.44 -14.01 12.07
N GLY A 673 -29.20 -12.70 12.11
CA GLY A 673 -27.84 -12.19 12.12
C GLY A 673 -27.17 -12.42 13.47
N GLN A 674 -25.97 -13.01 13.44
CA GLN A 674 -25.15 -13.36 14.60
C GLN A 674 -24.36 -12.18 15.18
N VAL A 675 -24.61 -10.97 14.67
CA VAL A 675 -24.24 -9.70 15.31
C VAL A 675 -25.53 -8.96 15.65
N THR A 676 -25.74 -8.67 16.93
CA THR A 676 -26.90 -7.91 17.41
C THR A 676 -26.47 -6.73 18.26
N GLN A 677 -27.43 -5.85 18.55
CA GLN A 677 -27.22 -4.62 19.31
C GLN A 677 -28.31 -4.45 20.36
N LEU A 678 -27.91 -4.34 21.62
CA LEU A 678 -28.75 -3.81 22.69
C LEU A 678 -28.59 -2.29 22.72
N LEU A 679 -29.59 -1.61 22.15
CA LEU A 679 -29.64 -0.15 22.07
C LEU A 679 -29.73 0.48 23.46
N SER A 680 -28.85 1.45 23.74
CA SER A 680 -28.76 2.15 25.03
C SER A 680 -28.67 1.23 26.25
N ALA A 681 -27.93 0.12 26.12
CA ALA A 681 -27.69 -0.85 27.19
C ALA A 681 -27.16 -0.20 28.48
N SER A 682 -26.31 0.83 28.37
CA SER A 682 -25.91 1.73 29.48
C SER A 682 -26.56 3.11 29.31
N PRO A 683 -27.06 3.77 30.37
CA PRO A 683 -27.15 3.31 31.75
C PRO A 683 -28.41 2.48 32.03
N SER A 684 -29.14 2.07 30.98
CA SER A 684 -30.50 1.53 31.09
C SER A 684 -30.59 0.27 31.96
N LEU A 685 -31.74 0.13 32.63
CA LEU A 685 -32.17 -1.08 33.33
C LEU A 685 -33.40 -1.72 32.66
N ILE A 686 -33.88 -1.14 31.55
CA ILE A 686 -35.01 -1.69 30.80
C ILE A 686 -34.51 -2.91 30.03
N LYS A 687 -35.16 -4.07 30.21
CA LYS A 687 -34.86 -5.28 29.43
C LYS A 687 -35.10 -5.00 27.95
N GLY A 688 -34.01 -4.85 27.19
CA GLY A 688 -34.03 -4.68 25.74
C GLY A 688 -34.07 -6.04 25.03
N ASN A 689 -34.80 -6.14 23.92
CA ASN A 689 -34.53 -7.21 22.96
C ASN A 689 -33.37 -6.75 22.08
N ALA A 690 -32.37 -7.59 21.87
CA ALA A 690 -31.29 -7.25 20.96
C ALA A 690 -31.84 -7.16 19.53
N VAL A 691 -31.48 -6.09 18.84
CA VAL A 691 -31.88 -5.88 17.44
C VAL A 691 -30.77 -6.41 16.56
N VAL A 692 -31.09 -7.32 15.64
CA VAL A 692 -30.15 -7.80 14.62
C VAL A 692 -29.66 -6.62 13.80
N ILE A 693 -28.34 -6.53 13.60
CA ILE A 693 -27.72 -5.51 12.73
C ILE A 693 -27.98 -5.88 11.26
N THR A 694 -29.22 -5.66 10.82
CA THR A 694 -29.74 -6.07 9.50
C THR A 694 -29.34 -5.15 8.36
N LYS A 695 -28.96 -3.89 8.65
CA LYS A 695 -28.60 -2.90 7.63
C LYS A 695 -27.13 -3.02 7.22
N ALA A 696 -26.90 -3.99 6.34
CA ALA A 696 -25.72 -4.12 5.50
C ALA A 696 -24.37 -4.31 6.22
N ILE A 697 -24.28 -5.40 6.99
CA ILE A 697 -23.11 -6.28 6.90
C ILE A 697 -23.35 -7.15 5.65
N SER A 698 -22.93 -6.64 4.49
CA SER A 698 -22.96 -7.34 3.22
C SER A 698 -21.71 -6.98 2.46
N ARG A 699 -20.87 -7.96 2.17
CA ARG A 699 -19.81 -7.80 1.16
C ARG A 699 -20.42 -7.31 -0.15
N LEU A 700 -19.78 -6.32 -0.76
CA LEU A 700 -20.07 -5.90 -2.12
C LEU A 700 -19.53 -6.99 -3.06
N ALA A 701 -20.44 -7.87 -3.49
CA ALA A 701 -20.31 -8.89 -4.53
C ALA A 701 -18.98 -9.66 -4.64
N SER A 702 -19.06 -11.00 -4.51
CA SER A 702 -18.04 -11.89 -5.06
C SER A 702 -17.75 -11.52 -6.53
N PRO A 703 -16.48 -11.53 -6.99
CA PRO A 703 -16.11 -11.15 -8.36
C PRO A 703 -16.65 -12.12 -9.42
N LEU A 704 -17.26 -13.25 -9.03
CA LEU A 704 -17.89 -14.21 -9.92
C LEU A 704 -19.22 -13.66 -10.49
N PRO A 705 -19.33 -13.43 -11.82
CA PRO A 705 -20.56 -12.93 -12.42
C PRO A 705 -21.70 -13.96 -12.27
N GLY A 706 -22.64 -13.71 -11.36
CA GLY A 706 -23.86 -14.51 -11.19
C GLY A 706 -24.31 -14.81 -9.76
N GLN A 707 -23.45 -14.65 -8.74
CA GLN A 707 -23.82 -14.90 -7.34
C GLN A 707 -24.00 -13.60 -6.53
N LEU A 708 -25.21 -13.04 -6.57
CA LEU A 708 -25.60 -11.84 -5.82
C LEU A 708 -26.31 -12.16 -4.49
N THR A 709 -25.77 -13.08 -3.69
CA THR A 709 -26.24 -13.31 -2.30
C THR A 709 -25.38 -12.51 -1.31
N PRO A 710 -25.98 -11.61 -0.51
CA PRO A 710 -25.29 -10.97 0.61
C PRO A 710 -24.63 -12.01 1.51
N GLN A 711 -23.30 -11.97 1.63
CA GLN A 711 -22.61 -12.72 2.67
C GLN A 711 -22.91 -12.04 4.01
N VAL A 712 -23.69 -12.73 4.84
CA VAL A 712 -23.93 -12.37 6.25
C VAL A 712 -22.77 -12.95 7.05
N PHE A 713 -22.17 -12.18 7.96
CA PHE A 713 -21.12 -12.68 8.85
C PHE A 713 -21.62 -13.88 9.65
N ILE A 714 -20.86 -14.99 9.62
CA ILE A 714 -21.25 -16.21 10.33
C ILE A 714 -20.37 -16.39 11.58
N ASN A 715 -21.00 -16.37 12.76
CA ASN A 715 -20.41 -16.55 14.09
C ASN A 715 -19.14 -15.69 14.32
N PRO A 716 -19.27 -14.38 14.64
CA PRO A 716 -18.11 -13.56 15.02
C PRO A 716 -17.46 -14.12 16.29
N GLY A 717 -16.20 -14.56 16.20
CA GLY A 717 -15.44 -15.11 17.32
C GLY A 717 -15.03 -14.02 18.30
N ALA A 718 -14.73 -12.83 17.79
CA ALA A 718 -14.33 -11.67 18.55
C ALA A 718 -14.99 -10.39 18.03
N ILE A 719 -15.27 -9.45 18.96
CA ILE A 719 -15.72 -8.09 18.66
C ILE A 719 -14.86 -7.10 19.43
N ALA A 720 -14.36 -6.08 18.72
CA ALA A 720 -13.73 -4.91 19.32
C ALA A 720 -14.31 -3.61 18.75
N ILE A 721 -14.19 -2.53 19.51
CA ILE A 721 -14.49 -1.15 19.07
C ILE A 721 -13.16 -0.40 19.04
N GLY A 722 -12.87 0.24 17.91
CA GLY A 722 -11.58 0.88 17.65
C GLY A 722 -11.70 2.20 16.87
N PRO A 723 -10.57 2.81 16.47
CA PRO A 723 -10.55 4.14 15.87
C PRO A 723 -11.28 4.24 14.54
N ALA A 724 -11.57 5.49 14.14
CA ALA A 724 -12.29 5.81 12.90
C ALA A 724 -11.37 5.97 11.66
N LEU A 725 -10.04 5.86 11.82
CA LEU A 725 -9.05 6.20 10.79
C LEU A 725 -9.18 5.41 9.49
N ASP A 726 -8.59 5.93 8.41
CA ASP A 726 -8.54 5.30 7.08
C ASP A 726 -9.93 4.86 6.60
N ARG A 727 -10.95 5.62 6.96
CA ARG A 727 -12.28 5.42 6.43
C ARG A 727 -12.29 5.99 5.02
N GLU A 728 -12.52 5.15 4.02
CA GLU A 728 -12.97 5.67 2.73
C GLU A 728 -14.20 6.54 2.97
N LYS A 729 -14.18 7.78 2.46
CA LYS A 729 -15.38 8.63 2.45
C LYS A 729 -16.51 7.78 1.90
N CYS A 730 -17.67 7.71 2.58
CA CYS A 730 -18.79 6.91 2.10
C CYS A 730 -19.19 7.41 0.70
N LEU A 731 -18.66 6.78 -0.35
CA LEU A 731 -19.08 7.05 -1.71
C LEU A 731 -20.46 6.43 -1.83
N PRO A 732 -21.52 7.21 -2.07
CA PRO A 732 -22.80 6.61 -2.35
C PRO A 732 -22.70 5.73 -3.60
N PRO A 733 -23.54 4.69 -3.73
CA PRO A 733 -23.74 4.01 -5.00
C PRO A 733 -23.98 5.05 -6.10
N VAL A 734 -23.34 4.86 -7.27
CA VAL A 734 -23.37 5.83 -8.38
C VAL A 734 -24.82 6.23 -8.70
N GLY A 735 -25.15 7.51 -8.49
CA GLY A 735 -26.49 8.08 -8.68
C GLY A 735 -27.30 8.36 -7.41
N VAL A 736 -26.84 7.97 -6.21
CA VAL A 736 -27.53 8.26 -4.94
C VAL A 736 -26.92 9.50 -4.26
N VAL A 737 -27.73 10.54 -4.00
CA VAL A 737 -27.28 11.68 -3.18
C VAL A 737 -27.49 11.34 -1.71
N LEU A 738 -26.40 11.25 -0.92
CA LEU A 738 -26.50 11.09 0.53
C LEU A 738 -27.24 12.28 1.14
N SER A 739 -28.13 12.01 2.11
CA SER A 739 -28.85 13.07 2.81
C SER A 739 -27.87 14.00 3.52
N PRO A 740 -27.99 15.34 3.40
CA PRO A 740 -27.14 16.32 4.11
C PRO A 740 -27.15 16.23 5.64
N ARG A 741 -27.99 15.35 6.22
CA ARG A 741 -28.05 15.07 7.66
C ARG A 741 -27.07 13.98 8.14
N VAL A 742 -26.44 13.23 7.24
CA VAL A 742 -25.36 12.30 7.59
C VAL A 742 -24.05 13.09 7.60
N GLY A 743 -23.83 13.86 8.67
CA GLY A 743 -22.54 14.51 8.90
C GLY A 743 -21.45 13.45 9.02
N ASP A 744 -20.36 13.61 8.28
CA ASP A 744 -19.23 12.68 8.26
C ASP A 744 -18.51 12.70 9.63
N PRO A 745 -18.63 11.63 10.46
CA PRO A 745 -18.04 11.63 11.77
C PRO A 745 -16.66 10.97 11.69
N LEU A 746 -15.64 11.79 11.47
CA LEU A 746 -14.22 11.46 11.67
C LEU A 746 -13.89 11.00 13.11
N VAL A 747 -14.90 10.96 14.00
CA VAL A 747 -14.81 10.67 15.43
C VAL A 747 -15.68 9.49 15.90
N THR A 748 -16.49 8.87 15.02
CA THR A 748 -17.31 7.71 15.45
C THR A 748 -16.48 6.43 15.36
N PRO A 749 -16.29 5.68 16.45
CA PRO A 749 -15.53 4.42 16.45
C PRO A 749 -16.09 3.39 15.46
N SER A 750 -15.18 2.65 14.83
CA SER A 750 -15.52 1.49 13.98
C SER A 750 -15.76 0.24 14.82
N ILE A 751 -16.60 -0.67 14.31
CA ILE A 751 -16.74 -2.02 14.84
C ILE A 751 -15.77 -2.91 14.07
N TYR A 752 -15.03 -3.76 14.79
CA TYR A 752 -14.12 -4.75 14.22
C TYR A 752 -14.59 -6.14 14.64
N LEU A 753 -14.72 -7.05 13.68
CA LEU A 753 -15.20 -8.43 13.89
C LEU A 753 -14.14 -9.42 13.43
N GLY A 754 -13.81 -10.39 14.29
CA GLY A 754 -13.00 -11.56 13.94
C GLY A 754 -13.88 -12.70 13.45
N SER A 755 -13.56 -13.30 12.30
CA SER A 755 -14.29 -14.46 11.78
C SER A 755 -13.77 -15.78 12.38
N MET A 756 -14.68 -16.72 12.65
CA MET A 756 -14.33 -18.06 13.15
C MET A 756 -13.84 -19.03 12.06
N GLY A 757 -13.73 -18.58 10.81
CA GLY A 757 -13.55 -19.47 9.65
C GLY A 757 -14.71 -20.46 9.42
N SER A 758 -14.72 -21.14 8.28
CA SER A 758 -15.63 -22.27 8.05
C SER A 758 -15.01 -23.36 7.16
N ASN A 759 -15.47 -24.61 7.30
CA ASN A 759 -14.90 -25.78 6.64
C ASN A 759 -15.45 -25.99 5.21
N PRO A 760 -14.69 -26.55 4.23
CA PRO A 760 -15.01 -26.50 2.81
C PRO A 760 -16.03 -27.56 2.32
N ILE A 761 -16.87 -28.10 3.21
CA ILE A 761 -17.69 -29.29 2.88
C ILE A 761 -18.98 -28.95 2.09
N ASP A 762 -19.54 -27.73 2.24
CA ASP A 762 -20.74 -27.29 1.49
C ASP A 762 -20.42 -26.18 0.46
N SER A 763 -19.84 -26.59 -0.66
CA SER A 763 -19.89 -25.98 -2.01
C SER A 763 -20.24 -24.47 -2.15
N GLY A 764 -19.38 -23.57 -1.67
CA GLY A 764 -19.15 -22.29 -2.36
C GLY A 764 -19.12 -20.98 -1.56
N LEU A 765 -19.22 -20.98 -0.23
CA LEU A 765 -19.09 -19.75 0.58
C LEU A 765 -18.16 -19.97 1.79
N LEU A 766 -16.89 -20.20 1.50
CA LEU A 766 -15.82 -20.19 2.51
C LEU A 766 -15.56 -18.75 2.97
N GLN A 767 -15.60 -18.52 4.28
CA GLN A 767 -15.04 -17.31 4.88
C GLN A 767 -13.70 -17.70 5.51
N VAL A 768 -12.62 -17.06 5.05
CA VAL A 768 -11.26 -17.23 5.61
C VAL A 768 -11.22 -16.56 6.99
N PRO A 769 -10.44 -17.07 7.96
CA PRO A 769 -10.16 -16.32 9.19
C PRO A 769 -9.57 -14.94 8.87
N GLU A 770 -10.25 -13.89 9.32
CA GLU A 770 -9.97 -12.51 8.96
C GLU A 770 -10.51 -11.54 10.02
N VAL A 771 -10.02 -10.30 10.00
CA VAL A 771 -10.59 -9.19 10.79
C VAL A 771 -11.24 -8.19 9.85
N ASP A 772 -12.55 -8.08 9.91
CA ASP A 772 -13.34 -7.14 9.13
C ASP A 772 -13.67 -5.87 9.91
N ARG A 773 -13.62 -4.73 9.23
CA ARG A 773 -13.97 -3.43 9.78
C ARG A 773 -15.30 -2.93 9.20
N PHE A 774 -16.13 -2.40 10.10
CA PHE A 774 -17.43 -1.82 9.79
C PHE A 774 -17.52 -0.36 10.21
N GLY A 775 -17.91 0.50 9.27
CA GLY A 775 -18.25 1.90 9.56
C GLY A 775 -19.72 2.04 9.92
N ALA A 776 -20.06 2.63 11.07
CA ALA A 776 -21.45 2.71 11.54
C ALA A 776 -22.43 3.44 10.58
N ASN A 777 -21.93 4.25 9.63
CA ASN A 777 -22.76 4.98 8.67
C ASN A 777 -22.48 4.63 7.19
N CYS A 778 -21.39 3.93 6.86
CA CYS A 778 -21.20 3.42 5.49
C CYS A 778 -21.64 1.95 5.52
N THR A 779 -22.52 1.55 4.62
CA THR A 779 -22.97 0.16 4.47
C THR A 779 -21.91 -0.73 3.78
N THR A 780 -20.63 -0.45 4.03
CA THR A 780 -19.48 -1.06 3.38
C THR A 780 -18.64 -1.79 4.41
N GLN A 781 -18.47 -3.09 4.18
CA GLN A 781 -17.48 -3.93 4.81
C GLN A 781 -16.15 -3.72 4.10
N ILE A 782 -15.08 -3.53 4.85
CA ILE A 782 -13.71 -3.52 4.32
C ILE A 782 -12.92 -4.52 5.17
N PRO A 783 -12.41 -5.62 4.59
CA PRO A 783 -11.46 -6.49 5.27
C PRO A 783 -10.26 -5.65 5.70
N TRP A 784 -9.90 -5.72 6.98
CA TRP A 784 -8.89 -4.86 7.57
C TRP A 784 -7.56 -5.59 7.75
N VAL A 785 -7.66 -6.89 8.04
CA VAL A 785 -6.56 -7.84 8.14
C VAL A 785 -7.03 -9.16 7.54
N GLU A 786 -6.44 -9.55 6.42
CA GLU A 786 -6.63 -10.86 5.77
C GLU A 786 -5.39 -11.73 6.02
N GLU A 787 -5.45 -13.05 5.76
CA GLU A 787 -4.31 -13.97 5.94
C GLU A 787 -3.04 -13.49 5.23
N ALA A 788 -3.17 -12.92 4.02
CA ALA A 788 -2.06 -12.36 3.23
C ALA A 788 -1.41 -11.10 3.85
N SER A 789 -2.00 -10.53 4.91
CA SER A 789 -1.44 -9.38 5.64
C SER A 789 -0.63 -9.75 6.88
N LEU A 790 -0.41 -11.03 7.17
CA LEU A 790 0.56 -11.41 8.19
C LEU A 790 2.00 -11.07 7.73
N ASP A 791 2.83 -10.55 8.64
CA ASP A 791 4.22 -10.20 8.35
C ASP A 791 5.09 -11.45 8.23
N ALA A 792 5.33 -11.94 7.01
CA ALA A 792 6.05 -13.19 6.74
C ALA A 792 7.49 -13.28 7.31
N LEU A 793 8.05 -12.18 7.82
CA LEU A 793 9.34 -12.19 8.54
C LEU A 793 9.21 -12.60 10.01
N HIS A 794 8.07 -12.33 10.64
CA HIS A 794 7.83 -12.59 12.06
C HIS A 794 6.74 -13.64 12.28
N ALA A 795 5.71 -13.66 11.43
CA ALA A 795 4.82 -14.79 11.28
C ALA A 795 5.61 -15.95 10.65
N ILE A 796 5.97 -16.92 11.49
CA ILE A 796 6.23 -18.31 11.06
C ILE A 796 5.11 -18.68 10.09
N ASN A 797 5.39 -19.37 8.96
CA ASN A 797 4.43 -19.71 7.89
C ASN A 797 3.18 -20.49 8.39
N VAL A 798 2.28 -19.78 9.04
CA VAL A 798 1.14 -20.31 9.79
C VAL A 798 -0.06 -19.48 9.37
N GLN A 799 -1.01 -20.17 8.76
CA GLN A 799 -2.31 -19.63 8.38
C GLN A 799 -3.01 -19.05 9.62
N LEU A 800 -3.57 -17.85 9.47
CA LEU A 800 -4.35 -17.21 10.53
C LEU A 800 -5.47 -18.17 10.97
N GLY A 801 -5.46 -18.55 12.26
CA GLY A 801 -6.54 -19.35 12.83
C GLY A 801 -7.82 -18.53 13.01
N PRO A 802 -8.96 -19.19 13.31
CA PRO A 802 -10.19 -18.55 13.76
C PRO A 802 -9.94 -17.44 14.80
N VAL A 803 -10.44 -16.24 14.53
CA VAL A 803 -10.13 -15.04 15.32
C VAL A 803 -11.08 -14.94 16.51
N THR A 804 -10.60 -15.41 17.65
CA THR A 804 -11.34 -15.54 18.93
C THR A 804 -11.01 -14.44 19.93
N ALA A 805 -10.03 -13.57 19.67
CA ALA A 805 -9.75 -12.39 20.48
C ALA A 805 -9.36 -11.15 19.67
N LEU A 806 -9.85 -9.98 20.08
CA LEU A 806 -9.47 -8.67 19.53
C LEU A 806 -9.36 -7.63 20.65
N ALA A 807 -8.41 -6.70 20.54
CA ALA A 807 -8.32 -5.51 21.38
C ALA A 807 -7.58 -4.36 20.70
N PHE A 808 -7.82 -3.13 21.15
CA PHE A 808 -7.05 -1.94 20.76
C PHE A 808 -6.29 -1.37 21.95
N THR A 809 -5.17 -0.70 21.66
CA THR A 809 -4.39 0.08 22.64
C THR A 809 -5.18 1.30 23.16
N ASP A 810 -5.80 2.05 22.26
CA ASP A 810 -6.75 3.13 22.57
C ASP A 810 -7.83 3.31 21.46
N ASN A 811 -8.55 4.43 21.45
CA ASN A 811 -9.57 4.76 20.42
C ASN A 811 -9.08 5.85 19.43
N GLY A 812 -7.81 6.20 19.50
CA GLY A 812 -7.17 7.30 18.79
C GLY A 812 -6.52 6.88 17.47
N PRO A 813 -5.99 7.85 16.72
CA PRO A 813 -5.40 7.62 15.39
C PRO A 813 -4.13 6.76 15.41
N THR A 814 -3.51 6.57 16.58
CA THR A 814 -2.30 5.77 16.77
C THR A 814 -2.60 4.43 17.44
N ALA A 815 -3.86 4.00 17.47
CA ALA A 815 -4.25 2.77 18.16
C ALA A 815 -3.86 1.53 17.34
N SER A 816 -2.83 0.83 17.82
CA SER A 816 -2.54 -0.53 17.37
C SER A 816 -3.59 -1.53 17.88
N MET A 817 -3.90 -2.55 17.08
CA MET A 817 -4.79 -3.66 17.42
C MET A 817 -3.98 -4.92 17.74
N ALA A 818 -4.42 -5.71 18.72
CA ALA A 818 -4.00 -7.11 18.89
C ALA A 818 -5.10 -8.07 18.41
N ILE A 819 -4.69 -9.13 17.72
CA ILE A 819 -5.52 -10.22 17.19
C ILE A 819 -5.05 -11.51 17.83
N GLY A 820 -5.94 -12.26 18.49
CA GLY A 820 -5.64 -13.63 18.95
C GLY A 820 -6.35 -14.66 18.07
N ASP A 821 -5.61 -15.66 17.61
CA ASP A 821 -6.13 -16.77 16.81
C ASP A 821 -6.14 -18.12 17.55
N ASP A 822 -7.07 -18.99 17.19
CA ASP A 822 -7.24 -20.31 17.78
C ASP A 822 -7.19 -21.43 16.71
N PRO A 823 -6.00 -21.90 16.30
CA PRO A 823 -5.85 -22.97 15.32
C PRO A 823 -6.15 -24.37 15.89
N THR A 824 -6.46 -24.50 17.18
CA THR A 824 -6.93 -25.77 17.75
C THR A 824 -8.39 -26.05 17.42
N THR A 825 -9.15 -25.01 17.03
CA THR A 825 -10.48 -25.13 16.44
C THR A 825 -10.40 -25.74 15.04
N LEU A 826 -10.00 -27.02 15.01
CA LEU A 826 -10.38 -27.93 13.95
C LEU A 826 -11.86 -27.74 13.68
N PRO A 827 -12.26 -27.71 12.40
CA PRO A 827 -13.59 -27.32 11.97
C PRO A 827 -14.67 -28.02 12.78
N VAL A 828 -15.36 -27.22 13.60
CA VAL A 828 -16.42 -27.67 14.49
C VAL A 828 -17.46 -28.39 13.65
N ASP A 829 -17.57 -29.72 13.79
CA ASP A 829 -18.54 -30.52 13.02
C ASP A 829 -19.91 -29.87 13.17
N ASN A 830 -20.58 -29.59 12.04
CA ASN A 830 -21.92 -29.00 12.01
C ASN A 830 -22.90 -29.76 12.94
N ASN A 831 -22.73 -31.07 13.15
CA ASN A 831 -23.52 -31.86 14.09
C ASN A 831 -23.39 -31.42 15.56
N SER A 832 -22.25 -30.82 15.95
CA SER A 832 -21.98 -30.34 17.32
C SER A 832 -22.55 -28.94 17.57
N LEU A 833 -22.48 -28.03 16.59
CA LEU A 833 -23.22 -26.75 16.61
C LEU A 833 -24.75 -26.99 16.61
N GLN A 834 -25.22 -28.09 16.03
CA GLN A 834 -26.65 -28.45 15.95
C GLN A 834 -27.22 -29.12 17.22
N LYS A 835 -26.44 -29.40 18.28
CA LYS A 835 -26.95 -30.14 19.45
C LYS A 835 -26.64 -29.51 20.82
N SER A 836 -27.38 -28.44 21.13
CA SER A 836 -27.70 -27.96 22.50
C SER A 836 -26.54 -27.74 23.49
N GLY A 837 -25.29 -27.72 23.02
CA GLY A 837 -24.12 -27.52 23.84
C GLY A 837 -22.92 -27.28 22.95
N PHE A 838 -22.53 -26.01 22.80
CA PHE A 838 -21.18 -25.68 22.38
C PHE A 838 -20.25 -26.14 23.50
N HIS A 839 -19.73 -27.36 23.38
CA HIS A 839 -18.57 -27.76 24.16
C HIS A 839 -17.38 -26.99 23.58
N PRO A 840 -16.54 -26.36 24.43
CA PRO A 840 -15.23 -25.89 24.02
C PRO A 840 -14.47 -26.95 23.20
N PRO A 841 -13.55 -26.53 22.31
CA PRO A 841 -12.64 -27.45 21.64
C PRO A 841 -12.02 -28.41 22.67
N THR A 842 -12.03 -29.70 22.37
CA THR A 842 -11.47 -30.68 23.29
C THR A 842 -9.96 -30.45 23.40
N THR A 843 -9.46 -30.30 24.63
CA THR A 843 -8.13 -29.79 24.99
C THR A 843 -6.94 -30.71 24.66
N GLY A 844 -7.01 -31.43 23.54
CA GLY A 844 -5.99 -32.37 23.04
C GLY A 844 -5.55 -32.14 21.59
N GLY A 845 -6.02 -31.07 20.93
CA GLY A 845 -5.52 -30.66 19.62
C GLY A 845 -4.11 -30.06 19.72
N ILE A 846 -3.19 -30.46 18.82
CA ILE A 846 -1.76 -30.10 18.88
C ILE A 846 -1.47 -28.72 18.23
N GLY A 847 -2.45 -27.82 18.22
CA GLY A 847 -2.29 -26.45 17.73
C GLY A 847 -1.74 -25.54 18.84
N GLN A 848 -0.88 -24.61 18.46
CA GLN A 848 -0.59 -23.44 19.29
C GLN A 848 -1.16 -22.23 18.55
N GLY A 849 -2.03 -21.49 19.21
CA GLY A 849 -2.50 -20.18 18.77
C GLY A 849 -1.49 -19.08 19.01
N HIS A 850 -1.84 -17.93 18.46
CA HIS A 850 -0.95 -16.80 18.28
C HIS A 850 -1.62 -15.51 18.75
N VAL A 851 -0.79 -14.49 18.98
CA VAL A 851 -1.25 -13.11 18.97
C VAL A 851 -0.40 -12.29 18.00
N TYR A 852 -1.08 -11.56 17.12
CA TYR A 852 -0.49 -10.61 16.18
C TYR A 852 -0.82 -9.18 16.61
N ILE A 853 0.08 -8.22 16.34
CA ILE A 853 -0.19 -6.80 16.49
C ILE A 853 -0.17 -6.10 15.13
N VAL A 854 -1.23 -5.35 14.86
CA VAL A 854 -1.36 -4.43 13.73
C VAL A 854 -1.07 -3.02 14.25
N PRO A 855 -0.01 -2.33 13.81
CA PRO A 855 0.37 -1.02 14.32
C PRO A 855 -0.66 0.09 14.00
#